data_AF-A0A3M8XCV4-F1
#
_entry.id   AF-A0A3M8XCV4-F1
#
_cell.length_a   1.000
_cell.length_b   1.000
_cell.length_c   1.000
_cell.angle_alpha   90.00
_cell.angle_beta   90.00
_cell.angle_gamma   90.00
#
_symmetry.space_group_name_H-M   'P 1'
#
loop_
_entity.id
_entity.type
_entity.pdbx_description
1 polymer ?
#
loop_
_entity_poly.entity_id
_entity_poly.type
_entity_poly.pdbx_seq_one_letter_code
_entity_poly.pdbx_strand_id
1 'polypeptide(L)'
;MATPIVTALAVYEAGKKAYEAYQGIVAFVSLGSHSPTPEEEILARLEVLHQDFVALQGRFDEVLEAVKQAVRVEQQAYVLNLRRDLDGLRGRARTAMDELNAWVADGRKDPLLRSNADNNSRLAANTLLEGDSYFYRPDPNTPESVFDHRLAYIAYVYVLTVRFGVIAGLNPQYREDRLAREELTRHAARLDWVFQHADQAIEPHTGGGPDGRGSYFLAHQCVDHITGYDTGHTEVGWRLGGQAEYDDARGYYSDQLRADMRVRTGLAKLIGFHDTVAYWAKDPRTPGWSPWAPVEVPDSMASLVAASDRPGRTVLVWQDPDKAQLRTTSYDSTATAPAWKPSVAISAENTVRREPTPRAVSSGPGLITVVMMGKDGGIYATRTDPTRPTGWLDAPVRVSGDATDVSYAEAAATPGSVVVVWRDNGTSTLMAAFQDAKGVWGPPQAATPADAASLGSDLTVACPSPGVVLVVWTMNDRTLHCVTYDAHAAHPAWSAPAQIAEFPGNDFPSSIQAMGTGDGKADVVWQGTFGSLWNIHYDGGWSAPAEITPQHLTKWGVPYTTVPAVTGDRRAHWFWLGRDSRVQTIYRDPQASQWSAPLRLGQPWWSYAELAAVPTAARGVSLYRVDFGSEIGEVPKLQTCFYDPATPTASARIADARALVTRAQTLCNLPGPAREEANARAADAIAVAREVVAQDPGYRATLAQWLVFPAGTYLMSSGHPDEAIARMREALGLYEKLIGEQPDSEDLLYRKAWTLVNLAQALWGKPDHAQGAQRAIEATDLLRQLTTRKPTYRPGLAQWLVFPAGTYLMVSGRHDEAIARMREALGLFDKLIGEQPGSEDLLYRKAWALVNLAQALWGKPDHAQGAQRAIEATDLLRQLATANPGRYRGGLGDWLMFPTIPYLRQSGRRDDALTRAREAVDIFTALNATDPAVYGPKLAAAKKLVADIQAELPSG
;
A
#
# COMPACT_ATOMS: atom_id res chain seq x y z
N MET A 1 -0.29 36.88 -37.65
CA MET A 1 0.32 36.50 -36.35
C MET A 1 -0.64 35.74 -35.43
N ALA A 2 -1.69 35.08 -35.95
CA ALA A 2 -2.67 34.34 -35.13
C ALA A 2 -2.59 32.80 -35.30
N THR A 3 -1.70 32.30 -36.15
CA THR A 3 -1.64 30.88 -36.55
C THR A 3 -0.86 29.94 -35.58
N PRO A 4 0.19 30.38 -34.85
CA PRO A 4 0.89 29.51 -33.87
C PRO A 4 0.05 29.18 -32.63
N ILE A 5 -0.85 30.08 -32.23
CA ILE A 5 -1.72 29.91 -31.06
C ILE A 5 -2.79 28.85 -31.32
N VAL A 6 -3.34 28.77 -32.54
CA VAL A 6 -4.35 27.77 -32.93
C VAL A 6 -3.74 26.37 -33.06
N THR A 7 -2.49 26.24 -33.51
CA THR A 7 -1.76 24.96 -33.55
C THR A 7 -1.27 24.53 -32.16
N ALA A 8 -0.89 25.48 -31.29
CA ALA A 8 -0.61 25.22 -29.88
C ALA A 8 -1.87 24.77 -29.10
N LEU A 9 -3.04 25.35 -29.41
CA LEU A 9 -4.35 24.90 -28.93
C LEU A 9 -4.72 23.50 -29.44
N ALA A 10 -4.36 23.14 -30.67
CA ALA A 10 -4.55 21.78 -31.19
C ALA A 10 -3.63 20.74 -30.51
N VAL A 11 -2.39 21.09 -30.18
CA VAL A 11 -1.43 20.29 -29.37
C VAL A 11 -1.88 20.18 -27.92
N TYR A 12 -2.47 21.25 -27.38
CA TYR A 12 -3.16 21.28 -26.10
C TYR A 12 -4.40 20.36 -26.07
N GLU A 13 -5.23 20.30 -27.12
CA GLU A 13 -6.39 19.38 -27.21
C GLU A 13 -6.01 17.89 -27.32
N ALA A 14 -4.87 17.56 -27.90
CA ALA A 14 -4.43 16.17 -28.02
C ALA A 14 -3.61 15.68 -26.83
N GLY A 15 -2.86 16.57 -26.18
CA GLY A 15 -2.38 16.37 -24.81
C GLY A 15 -3.54 16.20 -23.83
N LYS A 16 -4.67 16.87 -24.06
CA LYS A 16 -5.94 16.70 -23.31
C LYS A 16 -6.59 15.33 -23.55
N LYS A 17 -6.60 14.77 -24.77
CA LYS A 17 -7.10 13.41 -25.06
C LYS A 17 -6.21 12.25 -24.54
N ALA A 18 -4.88 12.38 -24.60
CA ALA A 18 -3.95 11.41 -23.97
C ALA A 18 -4.00 11.49 -22.42
N TYR A 19 -4.29 12.67 -21.90
CA TYR A 19 -4.55 12.92 -20.48
C TYR A 19 -5.91 12.38 -20.01
N GLU A 20 -6.92 12.25 -20.88
CA GLU A 20 -8.19 11.56 -20.61
C GLU A 20 -8.06 10.01 -20.69
N ALA A 21 -7.17 9.48 -21.55
CA ALA A 21 -6.83 8.06 -21.59
C ALA A 21 -6.03 7.59 -20.35
N TYR A 22 -5.16 8.45 -19.79
CA TYR A 22 -4.52 8.31 -18.47
C TYR A 22 -5.54 8.30 -17.32
N GLN A 23 -6.61 9.10 -17.42
CA GLN A 23 -7.70 9.18 -16.44
C GLN A 23 -8.51 7.87 -16.39
N GLY A 24 -8.77 7.18 -17.52
CA GLY A 24 -9.59 5.96 -17.59
C GLY A 24 -8.87 4.62 -17.29
N ILE A 25 -7.56 4.50 -17.52
CA ILE A 25 -6.82 3.25 -17.23
C ILE A 25 -6.54 3.10 -15.73
N VAL A 26 -6.41 4.23 -15.03
CA VAL A 26 -6.23 4.31 -13.57
C VAL A 26 -7.55 4.11 -12.81
N ALA A 27 -8.70 4.51 -13.36
CA ALA A 27 -10.03 4.25 -12.78
C ALA A 27 -10.37 2.75 -12.69
N PHE A 28 -9.72 1.91 -13.50
CA PHE A 28 -10.14 0.55 -13.77
C PHE A 28 -9.39 -0.55 -12.99
N VAL A 29 -8.12 -0.37 -12.61
CA VAL A 29 -7.39 -1.41 -11.84
C VAL A 29 -7.83 -1.46 -10.36
N SER A 30 -8.77 -0.59 -9.94
CA SER A 30 -9.10 -0.38 -8.52
C SER A 30 -10.56 -0.48 -8.10
N LEU A 31 -11.57 -0.75 -8.94
CA LEU A 31 -12.87 -1.18 -8.39
C LEU A 31 -12.80 -2.70 -8.26
N GLY A 32 -12.28 -3.14 -7.11
CA GLY A 32 -12.10 -4.55 -6.80
C GLY A 32 -13.40 -5.33 -6.88
N SER A 33 -13.69 -5.89 -8.06
CA SER A 33 -14.03 -7.30 -8.18
C SER A 33 -13.94 -7.81 -9.65
N HIS A 34 -13.03 -8.77 -9.82
CA HIS A 34 -13.12 -10.00 -10.63
C HIS A 34 -13.07 -9.93 -12.16
N SER A 35 -12.15 -10.77 -12.69
CA SER A 35 -11.99 -11.44 -14.00
C SER A 35 -12.73 -10.88 -15.24
N PRO A 36 -12.05 -10.70 -16.40
CA PRO A 36 -11.01 -11.56 -16.99
C PRO A 36 -9.61 -11.30 -16.39
N THR A 37 -8.63 -12.18 -16.62
CA THR A 37 -7.38 -12.12 -15.82
C THR A 37 -6.79 -10.71 -15.88
N PRO A 38 -6.39 -10.10 -14.73
CA PRO A 38 -5.92 -8.71 -14.66
C PRO A 38 -4.86 -8.37 -15.71
N GLU A 39 -4.09 -9.38 -16.15
CA GLU A 39 -3.10 -9.27 -17.20
C GLU A 39 -3.69 -9.03 -18.59
N GLU A 40 -4.76 -9.69 -19.02
CA GLU A 40 -5.31 -9.54 -20.40
C GLU A 40 -5.89 -8.13 -20.66
N GLU A 41 -6.50 -7.51 -19.65
CA GLU A 41 -7.02 -6.13 -19.75
C GLU A 41 -5.93 -5.06 -19.62
N ILE A 42 -4.87 -5.32 -18.85
CA ILE A 42 -3.70 -4.46 -18.74
C ILE A 42 -2.94 -4.43 -20.08
N LEU A 43 -2.76 -5.60 -20.72
CA LEU A 43 -1.96 -5.73 -21.96
C LEU A 43 -2.67 -5.13 -23.18
N ALA A 44 -3.98 -5.37 -23.35
CA ALA A 44 -4.75 -4.77 -24.45
C ALA A 44 -4.80 -3.23 -24.38
N ARG A 45 -4.78 -2.66 -23.17
CA ARG A 45 -4.78 -1.20 -22.94
C ARG A 45 -3.40 -0.57 -23.12
N LEU A 46 -2.33 -1.32 -22.85
CA LEU A 46 -0.95 -0.90 -23.09
C LEU A 46 -0.57 -0.92 -24.58
N GLU A 47 -1.22 -1.75 -25.39
CA GLU A 47 -1.06 -1.80 -26.84
C GLU A 47 -1.68 -0.58 -27.55
N VAL A 48 -2.84 -0.10 -27.06
CA VAL A 48 -3.47 1.17 -27.49
C VAL A 48 -2.61 2.37 -27.06
N LEU A 49 -2.12 2.36 -25.82
CA LEU A 49 -1.18 3.36 -25.28
C LEU A 49 0.05 3.48 -26.19
N HIS A 50 0.61 2.35 -26.61
CA HIS A 50 1.73 2.28 -27.52
C HIS A 50 1.42 2.91 -28.90
N GLN A 51 0.24 2.70 -29.48
CA GLN A 51 -0.16 3.32 -30.77
C GLN A 51 -0.40 4.84 -30.67
N ASP A 52 -1.04 5.32 -29.59
CA ASP A 52 -1.34 6.74 -29.39
C ASP A 52 -0.07 7.56 -29.03
N PHE A 53 0.91 6.93 -28.40
CA PHE A 53 2.20 7.56 -28.12
C PHE A 53 3.09 7.71 -29.36
N VAL A 54 2.95 6.80 -30.34
CA VAL A 54 3.53 6.97 -31.68
C VAL A 54 2.89 8.16 -32.39
N ALA A 55 1.58 8.37 -32.23
CA ALA A 55 0.91 9.58 -32.72
C ALA A 55 1.38 10.87 -32.01
N LEU A 56 1.64 10.82 -30.69
CA LEU A 56 2.22 11.93 -29.91
C LEU A 56 3.67 12.24 -30.30
N GLN A 57 4.46 11.23 -30.69
CA GLN A 57 5.84 11.38 -31.18
C GLN A 57 5.90 12.25 -32.45
N GLY A 58 4.98 12.03 -33.40
CA GLY A 58 4.88 12.88 -34.60
C GLY A 58 4.57 14.35 -34.30
N ARG A 59 3.91 14.64 -33.18
CA ARG A 59 3.53 16.00 -32.76
C ARG A 59 4.60 16.68 -31.90
N PHE A 60 5.39 15.90 -31.16
CA PHE A 60 6.62 16.39 -30.55
C PHE A 60 7.63 16.82 -31.61
N ASP A 61 7.70 16.09 -32.72
CA ASP A 61 8.54 16.48 -33.85
C ASP A 61 8.12 17.83 -34.44
N GLU A 62 6.81 18.11 -34.51
CA GLU A 62 6.29 19.43 -34.95
C GLU A 62 6.62 20.56 -33.97
N VAL A 63 6.47 20.33 -32.66
CA VAL A 63 6.86 21.31 -31.62
C VAL A 63 8.37 21.52 -31.61
N LEU A 64 9.15 20.45 -31.77
CA LEU A 64 10.59 20.49 -31.87
C LEU A 64 11.04 21.26 -33.11
N GLU A 65 10.35 21.12 -34.24
CA GLU A 65 10.60 21.94 -35.42
C GLU A 65 10.21 23.40 -35.24
N ALA A 66 9.08 23.68 -34.56
CA ALA A 66 8.72 25.05 -34.19
C ALA A 66 9.76 25.68 -33.23
N VAL A 67 10.30 24.91 -32.29
CA VAL A 67 11.38 25.32 -31.38
C VAL A 67 12.70 25.51 -32.15
N LYS A 68 13.05 24.62 -33.08
CA LYS A 68 14.23 24.78 -33.96
C LYS A 68 14.16 26.02 -34.83
N GLN A 69 12.95 26.43 -35.24
CA GLN A 69 12.72 27.68 -35.96
C GLN A 69 12.81 28.93 -35.06
N ALA A 70 12.58 28.79 -33.75
CA ALA A 70 12.61 29.88 -32.78
C ALA A 70 13.95 30.03 -32.03
N VAL A 71 14.81 29.01 -32.06
CA VAL A 71 16.03 28.92 -31.25
C VAL A 71 17.28 29.24 -32.09
N ARG A 72 18.23 30.00 -31.53
CA ARG A 72 19.51 30.36 -32.19
C ARG A 72 20.29 29.09 -32.56
N VAL A 73 21.04 29.14 -33.67
CA VAL A 73 21.79 28.01 -34.29
C VAL A 73 22.63 27.20 -33.28
N GLU A 74 23.15 27.84 -32.23
CA GLU A 74 23.99 27.20 -31.20
C GLU A 74 23.25 26.22 -30.27
N GLN A 75 21.93 26.34 -30.14
CA GLN A 75 21.11 25.49 -29.26
C GLN A 75 20.39 24.35 -30.01
N GLN A 76 20.41 24.33 -31.36
CA GLN A 76 19.77 23.27 -32.16
C GLN A 76 20.38 21.89 -31.94
N ALA A 77 21.69 21.79 -31.70
CA ALA A 77 22.37 20.52 -31.45
C ALA A 77 21.94 19.87 -30.12
N TYR A 78 21.72 20.67 -29.08
CA TYR A 78 21.24 20.21 -27.78
C TYR A 78 19.81 19.65 -27.88
N VAL A 79 18.92 20.37 -28.57
CA VAL A 79 17.53 19.98 -28.81
C VAL A 79 17.43 18.68 -29.63
N LEU A 80 18.31 18.49 -30.62
CA LEU A 80 18.39 17.26 -31.41
C LEU A 80 18.90 16.06 -30.62
N ASN A 81 19.90 16.25 -29.75
CA ASN A 81 20.39 15.18 -28.88
C ASN A 81 19.34 14.76 -27.86
N LEU A 82 18.64 15.71 -27.25
CA LEU A 82 17.57 15.45 -26.29
C LEU A 82 16.44 14.61 -26.92
N ARG A 83 16.06 14.92 -28.17
CA ARG A 83 15.07 14.13 -28.93
C ARG A 83 15.55 12.68 -29.11
N ARG A 84 16.79 12.50 -29.60
CA ARG A 84 17.37 11.17 -29.83
C ARG A 84 17.40 10.33 -28.56
N ASP A 85 17.75 10.94 -27.44
CA ASP A 85 17.84 10.27 -26.15
C ASP A 85 16.44 9.87 -25.64
N LEU A 86 15.44 10.76 -25.78
CA LEU A 86 14.04 10.47 -25.45
C LEU A 86 13.45 9.36 -26.34
N ASP A 87 13.73 9.38 -27.64
CA ASP A 87 13.29 8.34 -28.58
C ASP A 87 13.91 6.96 -28.26
N GLY A 88 15.20 6.92 -27.95
CA GLY A 88 15.89 5.69 -27.55
C GLY A 88 15.31 5.07 -26.28
N LEU A 89 14.98 5.91 -25.29
CA LEU A 89 14.41 5.46 -24.01
C LEU A 89 12.95 5.01 -24.15
N ARG A 90 12.14 5.73 -24.95
CA ARG A 90 10.78 5.30 -25.29
C ARG A 90 10.78 3.97 -26.04
N GLY A 91 11.76 3.76 -26.92
CA GLY A 91 12.03 2.48 -27.57
C GLY A 91 12.27 1.36 -26.56
N ARG A 92 13.13 1.56 -25.56
CA ARG A 92 13.38 0.55 -24.51
C ARG A 92 12.16 0.24 -23.66
N ALA A 93 11.40 1.26 -23.25
CA ALA A 93 10.17 1.07 -22.50
C ALA A 93 9.13 0.30 -23.34
N ARG A 94 9.00 0.61 -24.63
CA ARG A 94 8.16 -0.16 -25.56
C ARG A 94 8.62 -1.60 -25.68
N THR A 95 9.91 -1.85 -25.87
CA THR A 95 10.47 -3.21 -25.94
C THR A 95 10.12 -3.99 -24.67
N ALA A 96 10.23 -3.37 -23.49
CA ALA A 96 9.84 -4.01 -22.25
C ALA A 96 8.36 -4.45 -22.24
N MET A 97 7.49 -3.62 -22.81
CA MET A 97 6.07 -3.91 -22.92
C MET A 97 5.77 -5.03 -23.92
N ASP A 98 6.40 -4.98 -25.10
CA ASP A 98 6.28 -6.02 -26.13
C ASP A 98 6.75 -7.38 -25.61
N GLU A 99 7.84 -7.41 -24.85
CA GLU A 99 8.37 -8.62 -24.20
C GLU A 99 7.45 -9.15 -23.10
N LEU A 100 6.81 -8.27 -22.32
CA LEU A 100 5.81 -8.66 -21.33
C LEU A 100 4.56 -9.25 -22.00
N ASN A 101 4.06 -8.60 -23.06
CA ASN A 101 2.94 -9.08 -23.87
C ASN A 101 3.22 -10.49 -24.42
N ALA A 102 4.41 -10.67 -25.02
CA ALA A 102 4.83 -11.96 -25.54
C ALA A 102 4.93 -13.04 -24.45
N TRP A 103 5.45 -12.68 -23.27
CA TRP A 103 5.52 -13.59 -22.12
C TRP A 103 4.13 -14.06 -21.66
N VAL A 104 3.17 -13.15 -21.56
CA VAL A 104 1.80 -13.51 -21.17
C VAL A 104 1.11 -14.34 -22.24
N ALA A 105 1.28 -13.99 -23.52
CA ALA A 105 0.71 -14.75 -24.64
C ALA A 105 1.21 -16.21 -24.70
N ASP A 106 2.44 -16.48 -24.25
CA ASP A 106 2.99 -17.85 -24.11
C ASP A 106 2.50 -18.59 -22.84
N GLY A 107 1.56 -18.02 -22.10
CA GLY A 107 1.07 -18.58 -20.84
C GLY A 107 2.09 -18.50 -19.71
N ARG A 108 2.94 -17.46 -19.72
CA ARG A 108 3.90 -17.10 -18.65
C ARG A 108 5.03 -18.09 -18.44
N LYS A 109 5.43 -18.81 -19.49
CA LYS A 109 6.42 -19.91 -19.39
C LYS A 109 7.85 -19.46 -19.65
N ASP A 110 8.08 -18.48 -20.53
CA ASP A 110 9.42 -18.04 -20.91
C ASP A 110 10.06 -17.09 -19.86
N PRO A 111 11.06 -17.55 -19.07
CA PRO A 111 11.70 -16.72 -18.06
C PRO A 111 12.58 -15.60 -18.66
N LEU A 112 12.96 -15.70 -19.94
CA LEU A 112 13.82 -14.72 -20.60
C LEU A 112 13.02 -13.47 -20.97
N LEU A 113 11.85 -13.62 -21.59
CA LEU A 113 10.94 -12.51 -21.89
C LEU A 113 10.54 -11.76 -20.61
N ARG A 114 10.25 -12.51 -19.56
CA ARG A 114 10.00 -11.98 -18.21
C ARG A 114 11.16 -11.12 -17.70
N SER A 115 12.39 -11.64 -17.76
CA SER A 115 13.57 -10.94 -17.25
C SER A 115 13.94 -9.71 -18.09
N ASN A 116 13.77 -9.77 -19.41
CA ASN A 116 14.08 -8.65 -20.29
C ASN A 116 13.08 -7.51 -20.11
N ALA A 117 11.78 -7.82 -19.98
CA ALA A 117 10.75 -6.83 -19.68
C ALA A 117 11.06 -6.05 -18.39
N ASP A 118 11.46 -6.76 -17.32
CA ASP A 118 11.88 -6.12 -16.06
C ASP A 118 13.13 -5.25 -16.25
N ASN A 119 14.16 -5.78 -16.91
CA ASN A 119 15.43 -5.06 -17.10
C ASN A 119 15.29 -3.81 -17.98
N ASN A 120 14.59 -3.92 -19.11
CA ASN A 120 14.40 -2.82 -20.06
C ASN A 120 13.55 -1.69 -19.47
N SER A 121 12.49 -2.03 -18.72
CA SER A 121 11.67 -1.03 -18.03
C SER A 121 12.44 -0.34 -16.90
N ARG A 122 13.22 -1.08 -16.10
CA ARG A 122 14.06 -0.50 -15.03
C ARG A 122 15.18 0.39 -15.59
N LEU A 123 15.83 -0.03 -16.67
CA LEU A 123 16.88 0.76 -17.30
C LEU A 123 16.33 2.07 -17.87
N ALA A 124 15.15 2.02 -18.50
CA ALA A 124 14.47 3.23 -18.99
C ALA A 124 14.15 4.19 -17.83
N ALA A 125 13.62 3.68 -16.71
CA ALA A 125 13.32 4.46 -15.51
C ALA A 125 14.58 5.07 -14.87
N ASN A 126 15.61 4.29 -14.59
CA ASN A 126 16.78 4.80 -13.89
C ASN A 126 17.59 5.81 -14.73
N THR A 127 17.69 5.59 -16.06
CA THR A 127 18.48 6.47 -16.93
C THR A 127 17.88 7.87 -17.05
N LEU A 128 16.56 7.98 -17.11
CA LEU A 128 15.85 9.24 -17.33
C LEU A 128 15.58 9.99 -16.01
N LEU A 129 15.34 9.25 -14.92
CA LEU A 129 14.76 9.81 -13.71
C LEU A 129 15.81 10.15 -12.63
N GLU A 130 17.07 9.71 -12.78
CA GLU A 130 18.14 9.96 -11.80
C GLU A 130 19.13 11.09 -12.20
N GLY A 131 19.12 11.57 -13.46
CA GLY A 131 20.00 12.66 -13.92
C GLY A 131 19.35 14.06 -13.84
N ASP A 132 19.98 15.01 -13.16
CA ASP A 132 19.45 16.37 -12.98
C ASP A 132 19.54 17.23 -14.25
N SER A 133 20.63 17.10 -15.02
CA SER A 133 20.93 17.94 -16.20
C SER A 133 19.90 17.84 -17.33
N TYR A 134 19.08 16.79 -17.31
CA TYR A 134 18.03 16.54 -18.30
C TYR A 134 16.89 17.56 -18.23
N PHE A 135 16.63 18.14 -17.05
CA PHE A 135 15.49 19.03 -16.83
C PHE A 135 15.84 20.51 -16.98
N TYR A 136 17.11 20.86 -17.19
CA TYR A 136 17.54 22.25 -17.28
C TYR A 136 17.77 22.66 -18.73
N ARG A 137 17.24 23.83 -19.10
CA ARG A 137 17.45 24.46 -20.40
C ARG A 137 18.20 25.79 -20.25
N PRO A 138 19.04 26.19 -21.21
CA PRO A 138 19.61 27.52 -21.20
C PRO A 138 18.50 28.57 -21.34
N ASP A 139 18.46 29.58 -20.47
CA ASP A 139 17.57 30.72 -20.61
C ASP A 139 18.02 31.59 -21.81
N PRO A 140 17.12 31.97 -22.73
CA PRO A 140 17.47 32.88 -23.83
C PRO A 140 17.80 34.31 -23.38
N ASN A 141 17.38 34.71 -22.18
CA ASN A 141 17.49 36.06 -21.63
C ASN A 141 18.54 36.18 -20.51
N THR A 142 19.00 35.06 -19.95
CA THR A 142 20.01 35.03 -18.88
C THR A 142 21.05 33.93 -19.15
N PRO A 143 22.27 34.03 -18.59
CA PRO A 143 23.27 32.96 -18.71
C PRO A 143 22.97 31.73 -17.85
N GLU A 144 21.89 31.74 -17.06
CA GLU A 144 21.51 30.65 -16.17
C GLU A 144 20.64 29.60 -16.89
N SER A 145 20.60 28.39 -16.33
CA SER A 145 19.74 27.33 -16.85
C SER A 145 18.44 27.27 -16.05
N VAL A 146 17.30 27.26 -16.73
CA VAL A 146 15.96 27.21 -16.14
C VAL A 146 15.43 25.77 -16.21
N PHE A 147 14.81 25.31 -15.13
CA PHE A 147 14.19 24.00 -15.03
C PHE A 147 12.90 23.93 -15.88
N ASP A 148 12.77 23.01 -16.86
CA ASP A 148 11.55 22.84 -17.67
C ASP A 148 10.78 21.58 -17.24
N HIS A 149 9.76 21.80 -16.40
CA HIS A 149 8.92 20.75 -15.84
C HIS A 149 8.05 20.01 -16.86
N ARG A 150 7.85 20.53 -18.08
CA ARG A 150 7.00 19.89 -19.11
C ARG A 150 7.66 18.63 -19.67
N LEU A 151 8.97 18.69 -19.90
CA LEU A 151 9.76 17.52 -20.30
C LEU A 151 9.76 16.46 -19.21
N ALA A 152 9.93 16.91 -17.95
CA ALA A 152 9.84 16.03 -16.79
C ALA A 152 8.48 15.33 -16.73
N TYR A 153 7.38 16.07 -16.87
CA TYR A 153 6.02 15.51 -16.85
C TYR A 153 5.83 14.41 -17.88
N ILE A 154 6.13 14.67 -19.15
CA ILE A 154 5.91 13.70 -20.24
C ILE A 154 6.77 12.45 -20.03
N ALA A 155 8.04 12.65 -19.69
CA ALA A 155 9.00 11.57 -19.61
C ALA A 155 8.77 10.70 -18.36
N TYR A 156 8.44 11.30 -17.20
CA TYR A 156 8.03 10.58 -15.99
C TYR A 156 6.72 9.82 -16.20
N VAL A 157 5.68 10.47 -16.69
CA VAL A 157 4.37 9.81 -16.87
C VAL A 157 4.52 8.61 -17.80
N TYR A 158 5.21 8.73 -18.93
CA TYR A 158 5.37 7.64 -19.88
C TYR A 158 6.20 6.48 -19.30
N VAL A 159 7.42 6.76 -18.85
CA VAL A 159 8.37 5.71 -18.44
C VAL A 159 7.90 5.02 -17.15
N LEU A 160 7.38 5.77 -16.18
CA LEU A 160 6.86 5.17 -14.96
C LEU A 160 5.55 4.41 -15.22
N THR A 161 4.67 4.86 -16.11
CA THR A 161 3.46 4.08 -16.46
C THR A 161 3.82 2.71 -17.03
N VAL A 162 4.79 2.65 -17.95
CA VAL A 162 5.30 1.36 -18.45
C VAL A 162 5.92 0.54 -17.33
N ARG A 163 6.73 1.16 -16.46
CA ARG A 163 7.35 0.46 -15.33
C ARG A 163 6.30 -0.09 -14.35
N PHE A 164 5.27 0.68 -14.02
CA PHE A 164 4.14 0.23 -13.20
C PHE A 164 3.40 -0.93 -13.86
N GLY A 165 3.10 -0.83 -15.15
CA GLY A 165 2.46 -1.89 -15.92
C GLY A 165 3.26 -3.19 -15.90
N VAL A 166 4.59 -3.10 -16.08
CA VAL A 166 5.49 -4.26 -15.96
C VAL A 166 5.52 -4.80 -14.53
N ILE A 167 5.67 -3.96 -13.51
CA ILE A 167 5.65 -4.39 -12.11
C ILE A 167 4.34 -5.11 -11.77
N ALA A 168 3.20 -4.55 -12.17
CA ALA A 168 1.88 -5.09 -11.93
C ALA A 168 1.61 -6.38 -12.71
N GLY A 169 2.01 -6.44 -13.99
CA GLY A 169 1.87 -7.63 -14.82
C GLY A 169 2.77 -8.78 -14.37
N LEU A 170 3.96 -8.48 -13.84
CA LEU A 170 4.86 -9.48 -13.27
C LEU A 170 4.42 -9.97 -11.88
N ASN A 171 3.76 -9.09 -11.11
CA ASN A 171 3.23 -9.38 -9.79
C ASN A 171 1.95 -8.57 -9.53
N PRO A 172 0.76 -9.17 -9.66
CA PRO A 172 -0.49 -8.48 -9.35
C PRO A 172 -0.60 -7.99 -7.90
N GLN A 173 0.17 -8.56 -6.98
CA GLN A 173 0.29 -8.14 -5.57
C GLN A 173 1.50 -7.21 -5.34
N TYR A 174 1.98 -6.51 -6.37
CA TYR A 174 3.18 -5.66 -6.27
C TYR A 174 3.13 -4.62 -5.15
N ARG A 175 1.93 -4.17 -4.74
CA ARG A 175 1.79 -3.26 -3.62
C ARG A 175 2.18 -3.88 -2.28
N GLU A 176 2.07 -5.19 -2.14
CA GLU A 176 2.51 -5.91 -0.93
C GLU A 176 4.03 -6.19 -0.98
N ASP A 177 4.61 -6.28 -2.19
CA ASP A 177 6.04 -6.48 -2.40
C ASP A 177 6.86 -5.27 -1.96
N ARG A 178 7.83 -5.49 -1.05
CA ARG A 178 8.68 -4.43 -0.50
C ARG A 178 9.56 -3.79 -1.57
N LEU A 179 10.15 -4.59 -2.47
CA LEU A 179 11.10 -4.05 -3.46
C LEU A 179 10.40 -3.15 -4.47
N ALA A 180 9.21 -3.56 -4.93
CA ALA A 180 8.36 -2.70 -5.75
C ALA A 180 8.05 -1.41 -5.01
N ARG A 181 7.58 -1.48 -3.75
CA ARG A 181 7.31 -0.29 -2.92
C ARG A 181 8.52 0.63 -2.74
N GLU A 182 9.70 0.11 -2.51
CA GLU A 182 10.93 0.91 -2.38
C GLU A 182 11.29 1.64 -3.67
N GLU A 183 11.15 0.97 -4.80
CA GLU A 183 11.32 1.58 -6.13
C GLU A 183 10.28 2.69 -6.35
N LEU A 184 9.00 2.44 -6.06
CA LEU A 184 7.95 3.45 -6.20
C LEU A 184 8.12 4.61 -5.22
N THR A 185 8.60 4.35 -4.00
CA THR A 185 8.91 5.38 -2.99
C THR A 185 10.01 6.30 -3.48
N ARG A 186 11.06 5.74 -4.10
CA ARG A 186 12.14 6.53 -4.71
C ARG A 186 11.61 7.42 -5.83
N HIS A 187 10.73 6.90 -6.68
CA HIS A 187 10.13 7.68 -7.77
C HIS A 187 9.17 8.76 -7.26
N ALA A 188 8.40 8.49 -6.21
CA ALA A 188 7.58 9.50 -5.52
C ALA A 188 8.46 10.65 -4.98
N ALA A 189 9.51 10.33 -4.21
CA ALA A 189 10.43 11.33 -3.66
C ALA A 189 11.13 12.17 -4.76
N ARG A 190 11.39 11.55 -5.92
CA ARG A 190 11.97 12.27 -7.05
C ARG A 190 10.95 13.20 -7.74
N LEU A 191 9.68 12.78 -7.84
CA LEU A 191 8.60 13.63 -8.31
C LEU A 191 8.34 14.83 -7.38
N ASP A 192 8.54 14.68 -6.06
CA ASP A 192 8.53 15.81 -5.11
C ASP A 192 9.60 16.84 -5.46
N TRP A 193 10.83 16.38 -5.77
CA TRP A 193 11.92 17.26 -6.21
C TRP A 193 11.56 17.99 -7.51
N VAL A 194 11.01 17.28 -8.51
CA VAL A 194 10.58 17.88 -9.78
C VAL A 194 9.51 18.94 -9.53
N PHE A 195 8.52 18.65 -8.67
CA PHE A 195 7.47 19.58 -8.31
C PHE A 195 8.04 20.82 -7.61
N GLN A 196 8.95 20.65 -6.66
CA GLN A 196 9.55 21.77 -5.93
C GLN A 196 10.28 22.75 -6.86
N HIS A 197 11.00 22.25 -7.85
CA HIS A 197 11.72 23.08 -8.83
C HIS A 197 10.75 23.73 -9.83
N ALA A 198 9.70 23.02 -10.26
CA ALA A 198 8.66 23.57 -11.12
C ALA A 198 7.87 24.70 -10.42
N ASP A 199 7.53 24.52 -9.14
CA ASP A 199 6.75 25.48 -8.36
C ASP A 199 7.51 26.77 -8.07
N GLN A 200 8.85 26.72 -8.01
CA GLN A 200 9.71 27.89 -7.85
C GLN A 200 9.66 28.84 -9.05
N ALA A 201 9.34 28.34 -10.24
CA ALA A 201 9.21 29.18 -11.43
C ALA A 201 7.87 29.92 -11.52
N ILE A 202 6.89 29.56 -10.68
CA ILE A 202 5.61 30.26 -10.58
C ILE A 202 5.76 31.41 -9.59
N GLU A 203 5.73 32.63 -10.12
CA GLU A 203 5.89 33.84 -9.34
C GLU A 203 4.59 34.66 -9.30
N PRO A 204 3.84 34.59 -8.17
CA PRO A 204 2.73 35.51 -7.95
C PRO A 204 3.26 36.90 -7.56
N HIS A 205 2.72 37.92 -8.20
CA HIS A 205 2.97 39.32 -7.95
C HIS A 205 1.68 39.94 -7.43
N THR A 206 1.75 40.55 -6.26
CA THR A 206 0.62 41.26 -5.63
C THR A 206 1.09 42.64 -5.22
N GLY A 207 0.38 43.68 -5.66
CA GLY A 207 0.68 45.08 -5.36
C GLY A 207 -0.55 45.85 -4.90
N GLY A 208 -0.35 47.07 -4.42
CA GLY A 208 -1.39 47.91 -3.81
C GLY A 208 -1.02 48.34 -2.39
N GLY A 209 -2.02 48.75 -1.61
CA GLY A 209 -1.84 49.18 -0.23
C GLY A 209 -3.09 49.79 0.39
N PRO A 210 -3.09 50.00 1.72
CA PRO A 210 -4.18 50.68 2.42
C PRO A 210 -4.19 52.19 2.13
N ASP A 211 -5.37 52.80 2.22
CA ASP A 211 -5.57 54.24 2.26
C ASP A 211 -5.78 54.76 3.69
N GLY A 212 -5.78 56.09 3.84
CA GLY A 212 -6.04 56.74 5.12
C GLY A 212 -7.51 56.72 5.58
N ARG A 213 -8.41 56.03 4.86
CA ARG A 213 -9.85 55.98 5.13
C ARG A 213 -10.31 54.60 5.63
N GLY A 214 -9.38 53.71 5.95
CA GLY A 214 -9.68 52.36 6.43
C GLY A 214 -10.13 51.43 5.30
N SER A 215 -9.61 51.64 4.09
CA SER A 215 -9.79 50.76 2.94
C SER A 215 -8.42 50.36 2.39
N TYR A 216 -8.36 49.29 1.60
CA TYR A 216 -7.17 48.90 0.86
C TYR A 216 -7.49 48.53 -0.58
N PHE A 217 -6.50 48.70 -1.44
CA PHE A 217 -6.54 48.29 -2.84
C PHE A 217 -5.55 47.15 -3.08
N LEU A 218 -5.95 46.19 -3.92
CA LEU A 218 -5.11 45.07 -4.33
C LEU A 218 -5.19 44.87 -5.83
N ALA A 219 -4.03 44.74 -6.46
CA ALA A 219 -3.87 44.26 -7.81
C ALA A 219 -2.91 43.08 -7.84
N HIS A 220 -3.13 42.14 -8.75
CA HIS A 220 -2.36 40.91 -8.77
C HIS A 220 -2.15 40.36 -10.18
N GLN A 221 -1.07 39.62 -10.33
CA GLN A 221 -0.60 39.00 -11.56
C GLN A 221 0.20 37.75 -11.20
N CYS A 222 0.25 36.74 -12.05
CA CYS A 222 1.11 35.59 -11.83
C CYS A 222 1.79 35.21 -13.14
N VAL A 223 3.09 34.96 -13.05
CA VAL A 223 3.94 34.62 -14.18
C VAL A 223 4.55 33.25 -13.95
N ASP A 224 4.51 32.40 -14.97
CA ASP A 224 5.32 31.19 -15.02
C ASP A 224 6.52 31.44 -15.93
N HIS A 225 7.71 31.55 -15.32
CA HIS A 225 8.96 31.85 -16.02
C HIS A 225 9.39 30.75 -17.01
N ILE A 226 8.81 29.55 -16.94
CA ILE A 226 9.15 28.42 -17.83
C ILE A 226 8.37 28.47 -19.13
N THR A 227 7.06 28.74 -19.05
CA THR A 227 6.19 28.81 -20.23
C THR A 227 6.13 30.22 -20.82
N GLY A 228 6.52 31.24 -20.04
CA GLY A 228 6.27 32.65 -20.36
C GLY A 228 4.79 33.01 -20.26
N TYR A 229 3.95 32.13 -19.69
CA TYR A 229 2.54 32.40 -19.49
C TYR A 229 2.35 33.39 -18.33
N ASP A 230 1.47 34.34 -18.56
CA ASP A 230 1.16 35.43 -17.66
C ASP A 230 -0.36 35.55 -17.55
N THR A 231 -0.89 35.59 -16.33
CA THR A 231 -2.34 35.76 -16.10
C THR A 231 -2.85 37.13 -16.55
N GLY A 232 -1.95 38.08 -16.80
CA GLY A 232 -2.28 39.49 -16.97
C GLY A 232 -2.57 40.17 -15.64
N HIS A 233 -2.52 41.49 -15.64
CA HIS A 233 -2.77 42.32 -14.48
C HIS A 233 -4.28 42.43 -14.19
N THR A 234 -4.69 42.07 -12.98
CA THR A 234 -6.09 42.16 -12.53
C THR A 234 -6.20 43.04 -11.29
N GLU A 235 -7.16 43.96 -11.29
CA GLU A 235 -7.46 44.84 -10.15
C GLU A 235 -8.72 44.34 -9.42
N VAL A 236 -8.62 44.12 -8.11
CA VAL A 236 -9.71 43.58 -7.27
C VAL A 236 -10.66 44.69 -6.78
N GLY A 237 -10.26 45.96 -6.95
CA GLY A 237 -10.96 47.14 -6.46
C GLY A 237 -10.67 47.47 -4.99
N TRP A 238 -11.29 48.54 -4.48
CA TRP A 238 -11.16 48.97 -3.09
C TRP A 238 -12.02 48.13 -2.14
N ARG A 239 -11.43 47.66 -1.04
CA ARG A 239 -12.09 46.91 0.03
C ARG A 239 -11.93 47.63 1.36
N LEU A 240 -12.89 47.48 2.27
CA LEU A 240 -12.73 47.93 3.65
C LEU A 240 -11.66 47.10 4.37
N GLY A 241 -10.78 47.74 5.13
CA GLY A 241 -9.69 47.10 5.88
C GLY A 241 -8.44 47.96 5.97
N GLY A 242 -7.59 47.68 6.96
CA GLY A 242 -6.30 48.32 7.18
C GLY A 242 -5.12 47.49 6.67
N GLN A 243 -3.95 47.72 7.25
CA GLN A 243 -2.70 47.04 6.83
C GLN A 243 -2.75 45.53 7.06
N ALA A 244 -3.38 45.06 8.15
CA ALA A 244 -3.48 43.64 8.46
C ALA A 244 -4.36 42.90 7.42
N GLU A 245 -5.49 43.48 7.06
CA GLU A 245 -6.39 42.95 6.04
C GLU A 245 -5.76 42.99 4.63
N TYR A 246 -4.96 44.03 4.34
CA TYR A 246 -4.19 44.09 3.10
C TYR A 246 -3.13 42.99 3.02
N ASP A 247 -2.32 42.80 4.08
CA ASP A 247 -1.27 41.77 4.10
C ASP A 247 -1.86 40.35 4.04
N ASP A 248 -3.00 40.12 4.69
CA ASP A 248 -3.74 38.87 4.59
C ASP A 248 -4.28 38.63 3.17
N ALA A 249 -4.98 39.60 2.60
CA ALA A 249 -5.46 39.52 1.22
C ALA A 249 -4.31 39.26 0.25
N ARG A 250 -3.18 39.95 0.43
CA ARG A 250 -1.96 39.76 -0.38
C ARG A 250 -1.46 38.32 -0.34
N GLY A 251 -1.35 37.73 0.86
CA GLY A 251 -0.97 36.32 1.02
C GLY A 251 -1.98 35.35 0.41
N TYR A 252 -3.28 35.58 0.66
CA TYR A 252 -4.37 34.78 0.12
C TYR A 252 -4.35 34.74 -1.42
N TYR A 253 -4.30 35.90 -2.08
CA TYR A 253 -4.30 35.97 -3.55
C TYR A 253 -3.02 35.40 -4.13
N SER A 254 -1.87 35.52 -3.45
CA SER A 254 -0.62 34.90 -3.90
C SER A 254 -0.73 33.37 -3.95
N ASP A 255 -1.29 32.76 -2.90
CA ASP A 255 -1.48 31.32 -2.83
C ASP A 255 -2.53 30.82 -3.84
N GLN A 256 -3.63 31.57 -4.00
CA GLN A 256 -4.67 31.26 -4.98
C GLN A 256 -4.12 31.36 -6.40
N LEU A 257 -3.39 32.43 -6.73
CA LEU A 257 -2.77 32.61 -8.04
C LEU A 257 -1.80 31.49 -8.36
N ARG A 258 -0.97 31.10 -7.39
CA ARG A 258 -0.06 29.96 -7.55
C ARG A 258 -0.84 28.66 -7.77
N ALA A 259 -1.93 28.42 -7.03
CA ALA A 259 -2.79 27.27 -7.22
C ALA A 259 -3.43 27.24 -8.62
N ASP A 260 -4.02 28.34 -9.05
CA ASP A 260 -4.62 28.49 -10.38
C ASP A 260 -3.57 28.31 -11.49
N MET A 261 -2.37 28.87 -11.30
CA MET A 261 -1.26 28.72 -12.24
C MET A 261 -0.81 27.26 -12.36
N ARG A 262 -0.69 26.53 -11.23
CA ARG A 262 -0.38 25.09 -11.25
C ARG A 262 -1.39 24.31 -12.09
N VAL A 263 -2.67 24.67 -12.06
CA VAL A 263 -3.69 23.99 -12.85
C VAL A 263 -3.55 24.36 -14.33
N ARG A 264 -3.35 25.64 -14.66
CA ARG A 264 -3.20 26.15 -16.03
C ARG A 264 -1.98 25.60 -16.76
N THR A 265 -0.84 25.51 -16.07
CA THR A 265 0.42 24.98 -16.64
C THR A 265 0.46 23.45 -16.69
N GLY A 266 -0.52 22.78 -16.07
CA GLY A 266 -0.58 21.32 -15.97
C GLY A 266 0.25 20.71 -14.84
N LEU A 267 0.91 21.53 -14.00
CA LEU A 267 1.66 21.07 -12.82
C LEU A 267 0.77 20.34 -11.80
N ALA A 268 -0.51 20.71 -11.68
CA ALA A 268 -1.49 19.99 -10.86
C ALA A 268 -1.65 18.52 -11.30
N LYS A 269 -1.50 18.23 -12.59
CA LYS A 269 -1.60 16.87 -13.14
C LYS A 269 -0.40 16.02 -12.71
N LEU A 270 0.79 16.62 -12.64
CA LEU A 270 1.99 15.98 -12.12
C LEU A 270 1.83 15.63 -10.64
N ILE A 271 1.20 16.51 -9.86
CA ILE A 271 0.88 16.25 -8.45
C ILE A 271 -0.08 15.07 -8.32
N GLY A 272 -1.15 15.01 -9.13
CA GLY A 272 -2.07 13.87 -9.10
C GLY A 272 -1.39 12.55 -9.49
N PHE A 273 -0.45 12.61 -10.44
CA PHE A 273 0.39 11.46 -10.78
C PHE A 273 1.30 11.06 -9.61
N HIS A 274 2.00 12.02 -9.00
CA HIS A 274 2.79 11.80 -7.80
C HIS A 274 1.98 11.14 -6.68
N ASP A 275 0.80 11.67 -6.34
CA ASP A 275 -0.05 11.15 -5.28
C ASP A 275 -0.48 9.71 -5.58
N THR A 276 -0.69 9.39 -6.86
CA THR A 276 -0.93 8.03 -7.33
C THR A 276 0.30 7.16 -7.05
N VAL A 277 1.50 7.54 -7.52
CA VAL A 277 2.76 6.80 -7.28
C VAL A 277 3.00 6.58 -5.79
N ALA A 278 2.84 7.63 -4.96
CA ALA A 278 3.03 7.59 -3.52
C ALA A 278 2.02 6.64 -2.85
N TYR A 279 0.76 6.65 -3.30
CA TYR A 279 -0.25 5.70 -2.81
C TYR A 279 0.09 4.25 -3.18
N TRP A 280 0.61 3.98 -4.38
CA TRP A 280 1.05 2.64 -4.78
C TRP A 280 2.33 2.19 -4.06
N ALA A 281 3.22 3.14 -3.73
CA ALA A 281 4.41 2.91 -2.91
C ALA A 281 4.07 2.59 -1.45
N LYS A 282 2.93 3.10 -0.98
CA LYS A 282 2.43 2.85 0.37
C LYS A 282 2.00 1.39 0.54
N ASP A 283 2.32 0.85 1.70
CA ASP A 283 1.81 -0.45 2.12
C ASP A 283 0.27 -0.43 2.15
N PRO A 284 -0.45 -1.27 1.37
CA PRO A 284 -1.93 -1.34 1.35
C PRO A 284 -2.54 -1.56 2.73
N ARG A 285 -1.71 -2.05 3.64
CA ARG A 285 -2.03 -2.42 5.00
C ARG A 285 -1.98 -1.25 5.98
N THR A 286 -1.61 -0.05 5.50
CA THR A 286 -1.53 1.17 6.31
C THR A 286 -2.64 2.16 5.95
N PRO A 287 -3.35 2.72 6.94
CA PRO A 287 -4.56 3.46 6.67
C PRO A 287 -4.25 4.79 5.99
N GLY A 288 -5.08 5.21 5.04
CA GLY A 288 -4.98 6.54 4.44
C GLY A 288 -5.80 6.70 3.18
N TRP A 289 -5.72 7.91 2.63
CA TRP A 289 -6.50 8.32 1.47
C TRP A 289 -5.93 7.75 0.18
N SER A 290 -6.83 7.30 -0.71
CA SER A 290 -6.53 7.05 -2.11
C SER A 290 -6.25 8.36 -2.83
N PRO A 291 -5.58 8.35 -3.99
CA PRO A 291 -5.60 9.48 -4.91
C PRO A 291 -7.03 9.75 -5.40
N TRP A 292 -7.25 10.93 -5.96
CA TRP A 292 -8.48 11.24 -6.69
C TRP A 292 -8.50 10.50 -8.02
N ALA A 293 -9.63 9.88 -8.33
CA ALA A 293 -9.87 9.15 -9.56
C ALA A 293 -11.14 9.64 -10.25
N PRO A 294 -11.17 9.73 -11.59
CA PRO A 294 -12.35 10.12 -12.32
C PRO A 294 -13.47 9.08 -12.21
N VAL A 295 -14.70 9.56 -12.26
CA VAL A 295 -15.91 8.76 -12.39
C VAL A 295 -16.60 9.17 -13.68
N GLU A 296 -16.80 8.21 -14.58
CA GLU A 296 -17.49 8.45 -15.84
C GLU A 296 -19.00 8.55 -15.60
N VAL A 297 -19.54 9.76 -15.74
CA VAL A 297 -20.98 10.02 -15.74
C VAL A 297 -21.29 10.90 -16.96
N PRO A 298 -22.26 10.53 -17.82
CA PRO A 298 -22.51 11.22 -19.09
C PRO A 298 -23.29 12.54 -18.95
N ASP A 299 -23.64 12.94 -17.73
CA ASP A 299 -24.53 14.07 -17.47
C ASP A 299 -23.75 15.31 -17.02
N SER A 300 -24.25 16.49 -17.37
CA SER A 300 -23.82 17.73 -16.73
C SER A 300 -24.24 17.74 -15.26
N MET A 301 -23.37 18.22 -14.37
CA MET A 301 -23.55 18.13 -12.92
C MET A 301 -23.41 19.49 -12.25
N ALA A 302 -24.37 19.80 -11.38
CA ALA A 302 -24.30 20.87 -10.39
C ALA A 302 -25.01 20.42 -9.10
N SER A 303 -24.72 21.08 -8.00
CA SER A 303 -25.25 20.83 -6.65
C SER A 303 -25.16 19.36 -6.20
N LEU A 304 -23.97 18.77 -6.26
CA LEU A 304 -23.69 17.38 -5.88
C LEU A 304 -23.89 17.13 -4.38
N VAL A 305 -24.66 16.10 -4.06
CA VAL A 305 -24.78 15.52 -2.71
C VAL A 305 -24.67 14.00 -2.75
N ALA A 306 -24.35 13.41 -1.61
CA ALA A 306 -24.10 11.99 -1.51
C ALA A 306 -24.67 11.40 -0.21
N ALA A 307 -25.14 10.16 -0.28
CA ALA A 307 -25.67 9.42 0.86
C ALA A 307 -25.28 7.93 0.79
N SER A 308 -25.25 7.25 1.93
CA SER A 308 -25.13 5.79 2.01
C SER A 308 -26.22 5.20 2.90
N ASP A 309 -26.87 4.17 2.38
CA ASP A 309 -27.89 3.39 3.07
C ASP A 309 -27.31 2.14 3.77
N ARG A 310 -26.19 1.63 3.29
CA ARG A 310 -25.49 0.47 3.87
C ARG A 310 -24.01 0.50 3.55
N PRO A 311 -23.17 -0.19 4.35
CA PRO A 311 -21.74 -0.25 4.09
C PRO A 311 -21.42 -0.65 2.65
N GLY A 312 -20.53 0.10 2.02
CA GLY A 312 -20.10 -0.09 0.63
C GLY A 312 -21.05 0.40 -0.47
N ARG A 313 -22.29 0.80 -0.16
CA ARG A 313 -23.18 1.41 -1.15
C ARG A 313 -23.20 2.93 -1.02
N THR A 314 -22.89 3.62 -2.11
CA THR A 314 -23.02 5.08 -2.24
C THR A 314 -24.10 5.42 -3.25
N VAL A 315 -24.87 6.46 -2.95
CA VAL A 315 -25.81 7.10 -3.88
C VAL A 315 -25.40 8.55 -4.04
N LEU A 316 -25.17 8.97 -5.28
CA LEU A 316 -24.92 10.36 -5.65
C LEU A 316 -26.18 10.96 -6.23
N VAL A 317 -26.46 12.21 -5.89
CA VAL A 317 -27.57 12.99 -6.42
C VAL A 317 -27.05 14.35 -6.83
N TRP A 318 -27.43 14.80 -8.01
CA TRP A 318 -27.04 16.10 -8.53
C TRP A 318 -28.19 16.70 -9.31
N GLN A 319 -28.09 18.00 -9.54
CA GLN A 319 -28.90 18.71 -10.50
C GLN A 319 -28.25 18.66 -11.88
N ASP A 320 -29.05 18.27 -12.87
CA ASP A 320 -28.76 18.49 -14.27
C ASP A 320 -29.15 19.94 -14.61
N PRO A 321 -28.19 20.84 -14.84
CA PRO A 321 -28.49 22.25 -15.11
C PRO A 321 -29.18 22.46 -16.46
N ASP A 322 -28.95 21.57 -17.43
CA ASP A 322 -29.51 21.68 -18.78
C ASP A 322 -31.00 21.35 -18.77
N LYS A 323 -31.41 20.40 -17.92
CA LYS A 323 -32.81 19.97 -17.77
C LYS A 323 -33.53 20.56 -16.56
N ALA A 324 -32.82 21.24 -15.67
CA ALA A 324 -33.32 21.70 -14.38
C ALA A 324 -34.08 20.58 -13.62
N GLN A 325 -33.44 19.41 -13.54
CA GLN A 325 -33.97 18.16 -13.00
C GLN A 325 -32.96 17.54 -12.02
N LEU A 326 -33.43 16.74 -11.05
CA LEU A 326 -32.55 15.91 -10.23
C LEU A 326 -32.30 14.56 -10.87
N ARG A 327 -31.04 14.16 -10.86
CA ARG A 327 -30.56 12.85 -11.32
C ARG A 327 -29.78 12.17 -10.21
N THR A 328 -29.70 10.84 -10.30
CA THR A 328 -28.96 10.03 -9.34
C THR A 328 -28.28 8.85 -10.00
N THR A 329 -27.17 8.43 -9.42
CA THR A 329 -26.53 7.14 -9.68
C THR A 329 -26.17 6.49 -8.36
N SER A 330 -25.95 5.18 -8.38
CA SER A 330 -25.48 4.43 -7.23
C SER A 330 -24.29 3.55 -7.59
N TYR A 331 -23.40 3.39 -6.64
CA TYR A 331 -22.26 2.48 -6.69
C TYR A 331 -22.30 1.54 -5.47
N ASP A 332 -21.98 0.27 -5.67
CA ASP A 332 -21.92 -0.72 -4.59
C ASP A 332 -20.59 -1.45 -4.67
N SER A 333 -19.66 -1.11 -3.77
CA SER A 333 -18.33 -1.72 -3.68
C SER A 333 -18.36 -3.18 -3.21
N THR A 334 -19.50 -3.66 -2.69
CA THR A 334 -19.66 -5.04 -2.22
C THR A 334 -20.26 -5.96 -3.29
N ALA A 335 -20.66 -5.41 -4.44
CA ALA A 335 -21.19 -6.20 -5.54
C ALA A 335 -20.11 -7.14 -6.13
N THR A 336 -20.54 -8.19 -6.82
CA THR A 336 -19.63 -9.13 -7.53
C THR A 336 -18.95 -8.49 -8.75
N ALA A 337 -19.45 -7.33 -9.19
CA ALA A 337 -18.89 -6.46 -10.21
C ALA A 337 -19.32 -5.00 -9.92
N PRO A 338 -18.64 -4.28 -9.01
CA PRO A 338 -18.91 -2.89 -8.69
C PRO A 338 -18.76 -2.03 -9.94
N ALA A 339 -19.87 -1.45 -10.34
CA ALA A 339 -19.91 -0.45 -11.38
C ALA A 339 -20.92 0.62 -10.97
N TRP A 340 -20.67 1.83 -11.44
CA TRP A 340 -21.68 2.88 -11.35
C TRP A 340 -22.89 2.48 -12.20
N LYS A 341 -24.08 2.57 -11.61
CA LYS A 341 -25.31 2.36 -12.38
C LYS A 341 -25.53 3.53 -13.36
N PRO A 342 -26.21 3.31 -14.49
CA PRO A 342 -26.67 4.40 -15.33
C PRO A 342 -27.47 5.41 -14.51
N SER A 343 -27.31 6.69 -14.82
CA SER A 343 -28.04 7.74 -14.11
C SER A 343 -29.54 7.65 -14.40
N VAL A 344 -30.36 7.91 -13.39
CA VAL A 344 -31.82 7.95 -13.49
C VAL A 344 -32.34 9.29 -12.99
N ALA A 345 -33.42 9.78 -13.61
CA ALA A 345 -34.11 10.98 -13.16
C ALA A 345 -35.00 10.68 -11.94
N ILE A 346 -35.02 11.58 -10.96
CA ILE A 346 -35.82 11.46 -9.72
C ILE A 346 -36.74 12.66 -9.47
N SER A 347 -36.79 13.59 -10.42
CA SER A 347 -37.80 14.65 -10.52
C SER A 347 -38.26 14.79 -11.96
N ALA A 348 -39.30 15.57 -12.23
CA ALA A 348 -39.63 15.96 -13.59
C ALA A 348 -38.65 17.01 -14.14
N GLU A 349 -38.56 17.14 -15.45
CA GLU A 349 -37.77 18.20 -16.09
C GLU A 349 -38.35 19.57 -15.74
N ASN A 350 -37.48 20.58 -15.61
CA ASN A 350 -37.83 21.97 -15.36
C ASN A 350 -38.58 22.26 -14.04
N THR A 351 -38.63 21.31 -13.09
CA THR A 351 -39.34 21.52 -11.80
C THR A 351 -38.45 21.99 -10.67
N VAL A 352 -37.12 21.82 -10.77
CA VAL A 352 -36.19 22.04 -9.66
C VAL A 352 -35.51 23.40 -9.80
N ARG A 353 -35.41 24.14 -8.69
CA ARG A 353 -34.68 25.42 -8.65
C ARG A 353 -33.17 25.17 -8.67
N ARG A 354 -32.37 26.07 -9.24
CA ARG A 354 -30.90 25.91 -9.33
C ARG A 354 -30.20 26.02 -7.98
N GLU A 355 -30.68 26.91 -7.14
CA GLU A 355 -30.26 27.07 -5.76
C GLU A 355 -31.51 27.15 -4.91
N PRO A 356 -31.53 26.59 -3.70
CA PRO A 356 -30.42 25.97 -2.96
C PRO A 356 -30.03 24.55 -3.43
N THR A 357 -28.82 24.11 -3.06
CA THR A 357 -28.35 22.72 -3.22
C THR A 357 -29.30 21.74 -2.51
N PRO A 358 -29.69 20.61 -3.12
CA PRO A 358 -30.52 19.59 -2.46
C PRO A 358 -29.84 19.00 -1.22
N ARG A 359 -30.59 18.19 -0.46
CA ARG A 359 -30.06 17.39 0.66
C ARG A 359 -30.40 15.91 0.44
N ALA A 360 -29.45 15.03 0.71
CA ALA A 360 -29.67 13.59 0.65
C ALA A 360 -29.32 12.98 2.01
N VAL A 361 -30.27 12.25 2.60
CA VAL A 361 -30.12 11.64 3.93
C VAL A 361 -30.58 10.19 3.91
N SER A 362 -29.98 9.39 4.78
CA SER A 362 -30.26 7.97 4.91
C SER A 362 -30.90 7.68 6.26
N SER A 363 -32.09 7.07 6.24
CA SER A 363 -32.80 6.63 7.45
C SER A 363 -32.66 5.13 7.70
N GLY A 364 -31.90 4.41 6.89
CA GLY A 364 -31.60 3.00 7.09
C GLY A 364 -31.28 2.24 5.81
N PRO A 365 -31.06 0.91 5.91
CA PRO A 365 -30.75 0.07 4.76
C PRO A 365 -31.81 0.17 3.66
N GLY A 366 -31.40 0.53 2.45
CA GLY A 366 -32.29 0.72 1.30
C GLY A 366 -33.15 1.98 1.34
N LEU A 367 -33.00 2.88 2.32
CA LEU A 367 -33.86 4.04 2.54
C LEU A 367 -33.08 5.36 2.47
N ILE A 368 -33.11 5.98 1.30
CA ILE A 368 -32.57 7.32 1.07
C ILE A 368 -33.71 8.27 0.71
N THR A 369 -33.69 9.44 1.35
CA THR A 369 -34.61 10.56 1.09
C THR A 369 -33.81 11.74 0.56
N VAL A 370 -34.31 12.36 -0.51
CA VAL A 370 -33.72 13.54 -1.15
C VAL A 370 -34.72 14.68 -1.06
N VAL A 371 -34.25 15.82 -0.54
CA VAL A 371 -35.04 17.04 -0.33
C VAL A 371 -34.56 18.11 -1.28
N MET A 372 -35.50 18.84 -1.89
CA MET A 372 -35.22 19.85 -2.90
C MET A 372 -36.23 20.99 -2.87
N MET A 373 -35.83 22.13 -3.44
CA MET A 373 -36.72 23.27 -3.66
C MET A 373 -37.25 23.27 -5.09
N GLY A 374 -38.58 23.34 -5.22
CA GLY A 374 -39.25 23.49 -6.50
C GLY A 374 -39.17 24.93 -7.04
N LYS A 375 -39.38 25.11 -8.35
CA LYS A 375 -39.47 26.47 -8.95
C LYS A 375 -40.67 27.28 -8.46
N ASP A 376 -41.68 26.62 -7.90
CA ASP A 376 -42.83 27.21 -7.21
C ASP A 376 -42.50 27.74 -5.80
N GLY A 377 -41.26 27.55 -5.34
CA GLY A 377 -40.79 27.94 -4.01
C GLY A 377 -41.12 26.92 -2.91
N GLY A 378 -41.85 25.83 -3.20
CA GLY A 378 -42.15 24.79 -2.23
C GLY A 378 -40.96 23.87 -1.95
N ILE A 379 -40.99 23.22 -0.78
CA ILE A 379 -40.04 22.14 -0.45
C ILE A 379 -40.67 20.81 -0.80
N TYR A 380 -39.93 19.99 -1.54
CA TYR A 380 -40.32 18.66 -1.97
C TYR A 380 -39.33 17.62 -1.46
N ALA A 381 -39.79 16.37 -1.35
CA ALA A 381 -38.95 15.23 -1.04
C ALA A 381 -39.30 14.02 -1.91
N THR A 382 -38.28 13.35 -2.45
CA THR A 382 -38.40 12.02 -3.07
C THR A 382 -37.61 11.00 -2.26
N ARG A 383 -37.90 9.72 -2.43
CA ARG A 383 -37.19 8.64 -1.72
C ARG A 383 -37.01 7.41 -2.59
N THR A 384 -36.08 6.57 -2.19
CA THR A 384 -35.93 5.22 -2.73
C THR A 384 -37.18 4.39 -2.48
N ASP A 385 -37.64 3.67 -3.50
CA ASP A 385 -38.77 2.75 -3.46
C ASP A 385 -38.43 1.52 -4.33
N PRO A 386 -38.14 0.35 -3.73
CA PRO A 386 -37.73 -0.83 -4.48
C PRO A 386 -38.86 -1.41 -5.34
N THR A 387 -40.11 -0.97 -5.15
CA THR A 387 -41.25 -1.42 -5.97
C THR A 387 -41.32 -0.72 -7.32
N ARG A 388 -40.54 0.36 -7.51
CA ARG A 388 -40.53 1.18 -8.73
C ARG A 388 -39.43 0.74 -9.69
N PRO A 389 -39.63 0.83 -11.02
CA PRO A 389 -38.61 0.47 -12.00
C PRO A 389 -37.30 1.28 -11.87
N THR A 390 -37.41 2.56 -11.52
CA THR A 390 -36.27 3.45 -11.29
C THR A 390 -35.60 3.22 -9.94
N GLY A 391 -36.26 2.51 -9.02
CA GLY A 391 -35.87 2.41 -7.61
C GLY A 391 -36.18 3.66 -6.78
N TRP A 392 -36.93 4.61 -7.33
CA TRP A 392 -37.29 5.88 -6.69
C TRP A 392 -38.78 6.18 -6.87
N LEU A 393 -39.33 6.98 -5.96
CA LEU A 393 -40.70 7.49 -6.06
C LEU A 393 -40.85 8.35 -7.32
N ASP A 394 -41.87 8.07 -8.15
CA ASP A 394 -42.06 8.70 -9.46
C ASP A 394 -42.31 10.22 -9.39
N ALA A 395 -42.94 10.71 -8.31
CA ALA A 395 -43.24 12.11 -8.09
C ALA A 395 -42.80 12.56 -6.68
N PRO A 396 -41.94 13.59 -6.56
CA PRO A 396 -41.61 14.17 -5.28
C PRO A 396 -42.86 14.67 -4.52
N VAL A 397 -42.91 14.42 -3.21
CA VAL A 397 -43.99 14.83 -2.32
C VAL A 397 -43.69 16.22 -1.77
N ARG A 398 -44.66 17.13 -1.80
CA ARG A 398 -44.52 18.46 -1.19
C ARG A 398 -44.55 18.32 0.33
N VAL A 399 -43.48 18.74 1.00
CA VAL A 399 -43.34 18.65 2.46
C VAL A 399 -43.61 19.97 3.18
N SER A 400 -43.55 21.10 2.46
CA SER A 400 -43.83 22.42 3.04
C SER A 400 -45.32 22.75 3.21
N GLY A 401 -46.21 21.77 3.04
CA GLY A 401 -47.66 22.00 3.03
C GLY A 401 -48.07 22.90 1.87
N ASP A 402 -48.79 23.99 2.14
CA ASP A 402 -49.19 24.99 1.13
C ASP A 402 -48.22 26.18 1.03
N ALA A 403 -47.19 26.26 1.90
CA ALA A 403 -46.26 27.38 1.92
C ALA A 403 -45.36 27.40 0.67
N THR A 404 -45.27 28.55 0.00
CA THR A 404 -44.44 28.78 -1.20
C THR A 404 -43.34 29.82 -0.97
N ASP A 405 -43.48 30.68 0.04
CA ASP A 405 -42.46 31.68 0.40
C ASP A 405 -41.65 31.20 1.61
N VAL A 406 -40.73 30.29 1.34
CA VAL A 406 -39.89 29.65 2.35
C VAL A 406 -38.41 29.82 2.00
N SER A 407 -37.54 29.70 3.00
CA SER A 407 -36.10 29.58 2.78
C SER A 407 -35.76 28.23 2.14
N TYR A 408 -34.45 27.99 1.95
CA TYR A 408 -33.96 26.64 1.70
C TYR A 408 -34.28 25.71 2.88
N ALA A 409 -34.24 24.41 2.61
CA ALA A 409 -34.51 23.37 3.59
C ALA A 409 -33.25 22.58 3.93
N GLU A 410 -33.11 22.25 5.20
CA GLU A 410 -32.12 21.32 5.72
C GLU A 410 -32.78 20.01 6.12
N ALA A 411 -32.02 18.91 6.07
CA ALA A 411 -32.54 17.60 6.41
C ALA A 411 -31.54 16.81 7.25
N ALA A 412 -32.05 16.08 8.24
CA ALA A 412 -31.31 15.09 9.00
C ALA A 412 -32.11 13.80 9.08
N ALA A 413 -31.40 12.69 9.28
CA ALA A 413 -32.03 11.39 9.42
C ALA A 413 -31.46 10.64 10.60
N THR A 414 -32.30 9.75 11.11
CA THR A 414 -31.97 8.78 12.14
C THR A 414 -32.61 7.44 11.75
N PRO A 415 -32.16 6.28 12.29
CA PRO A 415 -32.77 5.01 11.92
C PRO A 415 -34.30 5.02 12.00
N GLY A 416 -34.96 4.91 10.85
CA GLY A 416 -36.41 4.89 10.71
C GLY A 416 -37.12 6.26 10.69
N SER A 417 -36.42 7.39 10.63
CA SER A 417 -37.06 8.71 10.54
C SER A 417 -36.21 9.75 9.81
N VAL A 418 -36.88 10.67 9.10
CA VAL A 418 -36.26 11.85 8.48
C VAL A 418 -36.97 13.10 8.97
N VAL A 419 -36.21 14.15 9.27
CA VAL A 419 -36.73 15.47 9.59
C VAL A 419 -36.27 16.47 8.55
N VAL A 420 -37.18 17.34 8.11
CA VAL A 420 -36.89 18.45 7.20
C VAL A 420 -37.29 19.74 7.88
N VAL A 421 -36.40 20.72 7.87
CA VAL A 421 -36.56 22.01 8.54
C VAL A 421 -36.32 23.14 7.55
N TRP A 422 -37.19 24.14 7.57
CA TRP A 422 -37.09 25.34 6.74
C TRP A 422 -37.61 26.54 7.51
N ARG A 423 -37.26 27.75 7.08
CA ARG A 423 -37.88 28.99 7.56
C ARG A 423 -39.06 29.35 6.66
N ASP A 424 -40.20 29.62 7.26
CA ASP A 424 -41.29 30.33 6.60
C ASP A 424 -40.98 31.83 6.62
N ASN A 425 -40.81 32.44 5.43
CA ASN A 425 -40.43 33.85 5.33
C ASN A 425 -41.58 34.78 5.73
N GLY A 426 -42.83 34.34 5.55
CA GLY A 426 -44.00 35.15 5.87
C GLY A 426 -44.21 35.33 7.37
N THR A 427 -43.89 34.31 8.16
CA THR A 427 -44.05 34.30 9.63
C THR A 427 -42.73 34.38 10.40
N SER A 428 -41.60 34.35 9.69
CA SER A 428 -40.26 34.27 10.30
C SER A 428 -40.12 33.13 11.33
N THR A 429 -40.80 32.01 11.06
CA THR A 429 -40.86 30.82 11.92
C THR A 429 -40.04 29.68 11.32
N LEU A 430 -39.31 28.94 12.14
CA LEU A 430 -38.75 27.65 11.70
C LEU A 430 -39.85 26.58 11.76
N MET A 431 -40.09 25.95 10.61
CA MET A 431 -41.07 24.90 10.42
C MET A 431 -40.34 23.56 10.22
N ALA A 432 -40.95 22.48 10.69
CA ALA A 432 -40.43 21.13 10.55
C ALA A 432 -41.50 20.15 10.09
N ALA A 433 -41.12 19.19 9.26
CA ALA A 433 -41.92 18.02 8.91
C ALA A 433 -41.13 16.74 9.18
N PHE A 434 -41.83 15.71 9.64
CA PHE A 434 -41.25 14.42 9.99
C PHE A 434 -41.78 13.34 9.05
N GLN A 435 -40.87 12.50 8.58
CA GLN A 435 -41.16 11.29 7.82
C GLN A 435 -41.01 10.08 8.73
N ASP A 436 -42.04 9.23 8.79
CA ASP A 436 -41.98 7.99 9.56
C ASP A 436 -41.18 6.87 8.83
N ALA A 437 -41.00 5.73 9.49
CA ALA A 437 -40.28 4.58 8.93
C ALA A 437 -40.95 3.97 7.69
N LYS A 438 -42.25 4.25 7.46
CA LYS A 438 -42.99 3.85 6.26
C LYS A 438 -42.84 4.86 5.13
N GLY A 439 -42.21 6.01 5.40
CA GLY A 439 -41.97 7.13 4.52
C GLY A 439 -43.16 8.07 4.34
N VAL A 440 -44.13 8.04 5.25
CA VAL A 440 -45.27 8.95 5.26
C VAL A 440 -44.84 10.24 5.98
N TRP A 441 -45.10 11.39 5.35
CA TRP A 441 -44.85 12.70 5.94
C TRP A 441 -46.02 13.12 6.83
N GLY A 442 -45.72 13.56 8.04
CA GLY A 442 -46.65 14.28 8.91
C GLY A 442 -46.86 15.73 8.44
N PRO A 443 -47.91 16.41 8.94
CA PRO A 443 -48.14 17.81 8.62
C PRO A 443 -46.99 18.70 9.14
N PRO A 444 -46.67 19.82 8.45
CA PRO A 444 -45.72 20.80 8.96
C PRO A 444 -46.13 21.33 10.33
N GLN A 445 -45.17 21.42 11.24
CA GLN A 445 -45.34 21.99 12.58
C GLN A 445 -44.29 23.07 12.86
N ALA A 446 -44.65 24.05 13.67
CA ALA A 446 -43.72 25.10 14.09
C ALA A 446 -42.70 24.54 15.09
N ALA A 447 -41.41 24.64 14.74
CA ALA A 447 -40.29 24.31 15.62
C ALA A 447 -39.93 25.47 16.56
N THR A 448 -40.28 26.71 16.18
CA THR A 448 -40.08 27.92 16.98
C THR A 448 -41.38 28.74 17.04
N PRO A 449 -41.48 29.73 17.96
CA PRO A 449 -42.47 30.79 17.85
C PRO A 449 -42.29 31.63 16.57
N ALA A 450 -43.31 32.43 16.23
CA ALA A 450 -43.22 33.44 15.18
C ALA A 450 -42.14 34.49 15.50
N ASP A 451 -41.53 35.04 14.45
CA ASP A 451 -40.44 36.04 14.52
C ASP A 451 -39.14 35.56 15.22
N ALA A 452 -39.01 34.25 15.49
CA ALA A 452 -37.82 33.69 16.14
C ALA A 452 -36.59 33.62 15.21
N ALA A 453 -36.78 33.65 13.89
CA ALA A 453 -35.70 33.58 12.90
C ALA A 453 -35.71 34.79 11.95
N SER A 454 -34.57 35.48 11.84
CA SER A 454 -34.45 36.70 11.04
C SER A 454 -34.33 36.42 9.54
N LEU A 455 -34.65 37.41 8.71
CA LEU A 455 -34.38 37.34 7.28
C LEU A 455 -32.86 37.35 7.05
N GLY A 456 -32.34 36.33 6.38
CA GLY A 456 -30.90 36.10 6.21
C GLY A 456 -30.26 35.17 7.24
N SER A 457 -31.02 34.66 8.22
CA SER A 457 -30.57 33.59 9.11
C SER A 457 -30.17 32.35 8.31
N ASP A 458 -29.00 31.81 8.60
CA ASP A 458 -28.57 30.49 8.15
C ASP A 458 -29.02 29.43 9.15
N LEU A 459 -29.31 28.21 8.69
CA LEU A 459 -29.82 27.14 9.54
C LEU A 459 -29.17 25.80 9.20
N THR A 460 -29.07 24.92 10.18
CA THR A 460 -28.58 23.55 10.03
C THR A 460 -29.35 22.61 10.97
N VAL A 461 -29.48 21.34 10.59
CA VAL A 461 -30.15 20.32 11.40
C VAL A 461 -29.26 19.08 11.54
N ALA A 462 -29.26 18.49 12.74
CA ALA A 462 -28.53 17.26 13.03
C ALA A 462 -29.35 16.35 13.96
N CYS A 463 -29.01 15.06 13.99
CA CYS A 463 -29.56 14.10 14.93
C CYS A 463 -28.45 13.61 15.87
N PRO A 464 -28.28 14.21 17.07
CA PRO A 464 -27.22 13.83 18.01
C PRO A 464 -27.33 12.38 18.50
N SER A 465 -28.56 11.86 18.61
CA SER A 465 -28.87 10.48 18.97
C SER A 465 -30.18 10.05 18.30
N PRO A 466 -30.48 8.74 18.26
CA PRO A 466 -31.73 8.28 17.67
C PRO A 466 -32.97 8.87 18.31
N GLY A 467 -33.82 9.51 17.50
CA GLY A 467 -35.06 10.17 17.94
C GLY A 467 -34.90 11.59 18.50
N VAL A 468 -33.67 12.11 18.59
CA VAL A 468 -33.41 13.51 19.00
C VAL A 468 -33.03 14.33 17.77
N VAL A 469 -33.73 15.44 17.57
CA VAL A 469 -33.43 16.44 16.53
C VAL A 469 -32.87 17.68 17.20
N LEU A 470 -31.80 18.23 16.62
CA LEU A 470 -31.21 19.49 16.98
C LEU A 470 -31.26 20.41 15.76
N VAL A 471 -31.94 21.56 15.90
CA VAL A 471 -31.96 22.63 14.90
C VAL A 471 -31.15 23.79 15.44
N VAL A 472 -30.24 24.31 14.65
CA VAL A 472 -29.37 25.45 14.99
C VAL A 472 -29.50 26.51 13.92
N TRP A 473 -29.60 27.78 14.31
CA TRP A 473 -29.67 28.90 13.37
C TRP A 473 -28.91 30.12 13.88
N THR A 474 -28.56 31.01 12.93
CA THR A 474 -27.90 32.28 13.23
C THR A 474 -28.91 33.42 13.36
N MET A 475 -28.59 34.40 14.20
CA MET A 475 -29.37 35.63 14.36
C MET A 475 -28.53 36.84 13.95
N ASN A 476 -29.18 37.91 13.49
CA ASN A 476 -28.52 39.13 12.98
C ASN A 476 -27.69 39.88 14.05
N ASP A 477 -27.87 39.54 15.33
CA ASP A 477 -27.10 40.05 16.48
C ASP A 477 -25.81 39.24 16.75
N ARG A 478 -25.42 38.34 15.83
CA ARG A 478 -24.22 37.49 15.90
C ARG A 478 -24.31 36.39 16.96
N THR A 479 -25.51 35.94 17.29
CA THR A 479 -25.72 34.83 18.22
C THR A 479 -26.14 33.56 17.48
N LEU A 480 -25.77 32.40 18.04
CA LEU A 480 -26.33 31.10 17.65
C LEU A 480 -27.43 30.71 18.63
N HIS A 481 -28.52 30.20 18.07
CA HIS A 481 -29.64 29.66 18.83
C HIS A 481 -29.91 28.22 18.42
N CYS A 482 -30.52 27.45 19.31
CA CYS A 482 -31.01 26.12 18.99
C CYS A 482 -32.40 25.82 19.57
N VAL A 483 -33.05 24.85 18.96
CA VAL A 483 -34.19 24.11 19.51
C VAL A 483 -33.95 22.62 19.35
N THR A 484 -34.45 21.84 20.30
CA THR A 484 -34.39 20.38 20.25
C THR A 484 -35.78 19.77 20.26
N TYR A 485 -35.90 18.60 19.66
CA TYR A 485 -37.10 17.77 19.71
C TYR A 485 -36.70 16.36 20.08
N ASP A 486 -37.29 15.81 21.14
CA ASP A 486 -37.07 14.42 21.57
C ASP A 486 -38.35 13.62 21.34
N ALA A 487 -38.30 12.71 20.37
CA ALA A 487 -39.41 11.81 20.04
C ALA A 487 -39.70 10.78 21.15
N HIS A 488 -38.75 10.54 22.06
CA HIS A 488 -38.89 9.59 23.16
C HIS A 488 -39.47 10.23 24.43
N ALA A 489 -39.61 11.55 24.46
CA ALA A 489 -40.26 12.23 25.57
C ALA A 489 -41.72 11.76 25.73
N ALA A 490 -42.22 11.75 26.97
CA ALA A 490 -43.61 11.34 27.25
C ALA A 490 -44.64 12.20 26.49
N HIS A 491 -44.30 13.46 26.25
CA HIS A 491 -45.04 14.41 25.43
C HIS A 491 -44.07 15.10 24.47
N PRO A 492 -43.84 14.52 23.27
CA PRO A 492 -42.92 15.08 22.30
C PRO A 492 -43.34 16.50 21.91
N ALA A 493 -42.45 17.46 22.17
CA ALA A 493 -42.62 18.87 21.85
C ALA A 493 -41.25 19.50 21.60
N TRP A 494 -41.24 20.59 20.83
CA TRP A 494 -40.04 21.40 20.64
C TRP A 494 -39.67 22.13 21.93
N SER A 495 -38.38 22.20 22.22
CA SER A 495 -37.86 23.03 23.30
C SER A 495 -38.08 24.52 23.01
N ALA A 496 -38.03 25.35 24.05
CA ALA A 496 -37.92 26.80 23.83
C ALA A 496 -36.59 27.13 23.10
N PRO A 497 -36.56 28.15 22.24
CA PRO A 497 -35.33 28.69 21.68
C PRO A 497 -34.32 29.05 22.77
N ALA A 498 -33.09 28.57 22.63
CA ALA A 498 -32.00 28.86 23.55
C ALA A 498 -30.77 29.37 22.80
N GLN A 499 -30.19 30.48 23.27
CA GLN A 499 -28.90 30.95 22.80
C GLN A 499 -27.79 30.00 23.29
N ILE A 500 -26.96 29.50 22.37
CA ILE A 500 -25.90 28.53 22.67
C ILE A 500 -24.49 29.11 22.56
N ALA A 501 -24.32 30.18 21.77
CA ALA A 501 -23.04 30.86 21.60
C ALA A 501 -23.22 32.28 21.03
N GLU A 502 -22.15 33.09 21.10
CA GLU A 502 -21.96 34.33 20.36
C GLU A 502 -20.70 34.18 19.49
N PHE A 503 -20.74 34.68 18.24
CA PHE A 503 -19.58 34.63 17.37
C PHE A 503 -18.44 35.52 17.89
N PRO A 504 -17.18 35.07 17.85
CA PRO A 504 -16.05 35.85 18.32
C PRO A 504 -15.75 37.05 17.40
N GLY A 505 -15.46 38.21 17.98
CA GLY A 505 -15.00 39.39 17.23
C GLY A 505 -16.06 40.00 16.30
N ASN A 506 -15.68 40.30 15.06
CA ASN A 506 -16.59 40.78 14.00
C ASN A 506 -17.05 39.65 13.06
N ASP A 507 -16.84 38.39 13.46
CA ASP A 507 -17.24 37.23 12.66
C ASP A 507 -18.77 37.18 12.54
N PHE A 508 -19.25 37.24 11.31
CA PHE A 508 -20.63 36.90 10.97
C PHE A 508 -20.59 35.90 9.81
N PRO A 509 -20.69 34.58 10.09
CA PRO A 509 -20.46 33.58 9.08
C PRO A 509 -21.57 33.61 8.04
N SER A 510 -21.19 33.36 6.80
CA SER A 510 -22.13 33.20 5.69
C SER A 510 -22.79 31.82 5.66
N SER A 511 -22.28 30.84 6.41
CA SER A 511 -22.94 29.54 6.64
C SER A 511 -22.49 28.83 7.93
N ILE A 512 -23.36 27.97 8.47
CA ILE A 512 -23.11 27.06 9.59
C ILE A 512 -23.40 25.62 9.19
N GLN A 513 -22.71 24.66 9.81
CA GLN A 513 -22.91 23.22 9.59
C GLN A 513 -22.94 22.49 10.92
N ALA A 514 -23.86 21.54 11.09
CA ALA A 514 -23.93 20.71 12.28
C ALA A 514 -23.77 19.22 11.95
N MET A 515 -23.18 18.48 12.88
CA MET A 515 -23.14 17.02 12.84
C MET A 515 -23.52 16.43 14.20
N GLY A 516 -24.21 15.30 14.18
CA GLY A 516 -24.44 14.47 15.36
C GLY A 516 -23.61 13.20 15.28
N THR A 517 -22.97 12.81 16.38
CA THR A 517 -22.11 11.60 16.44
C THR A 517 -22.89 10.31 16.75
N GLY A 518 -24.20 10.42 16.99
CA GLY A 518 -25.11 9.29 17.24
C GLY A 518 -25.11 8.80 18.70
N ASP A 519 -24.30 9.37 19.58
CA ASP A 519 -24.18 9.04 21.00
C ASP A 519 -24.66 10.17 21.93
N GLY A 520 -25.44 11.09 21.40
CA GLY A 520 -25.99 12.24 22.12
C GLY A 520 -25.09 13.48 22.05
N LYS A 521 -23.94 13.41 21.37
CA LYS A 521 -23.06 14.56 21.15
C LYS A 521 -23.27 15.18 19.78
N ALA A 522 -22.92 16.45 19.67
CA ALA A 522 -23.00 17.20 18.42
C ALA A 522 -21.87 18.22 18.31
N ASP A 523 -21.55 18.60 17.08
CA ASP A 523 -20.63 19.69 16.78
C ASP A 523 -21.30 20.64 15.79
N VAL A 524 -21.13 21.93 16.03
CA VAL A 524 -21.53 22.99 15.09
C VAL A 524 -20.26 23.72 14.67
N VAL A 525 -20.04 23.83 13.36
CA VAL A 525 -18.86 24.44 12.76
C VAL A 525 -19.27 25.58 11.82
N TRP A 526 -18.46 26.63 11.81
CA TRP A 526 -18.57 27.75 10.88
C TRP A 526 -17.20 28.28 10.49
N GLN A 527 -17.15 29.07 9.42
CA GLN A 527 -15.95 29.76 8.96
C GLN A 527 -15.89 31.16 9.59
N GLY A 528 -14.78 31.49 10.27
CA GLY A 528 -14.50 32.83 10.80
C GLY A 528 -13.95 33.81 9.75
N THR A 529 -13.81 35.09 10.10
CA THR A 529 -13.45 36.18 9.16
C THR A 529 -12.10 35.96 8.46
N PHE A 530 -11.15 35.33 9.15
CA PHE A 530 -9.80 35.03 8.61
C PHE A 530 -9.68 33.62 8.03
N GLY A 531 -10.79 32.96 7.74
CA GLY A 531 -10.77 31.64 7.12
C GLY A 531 -10.27 30.51 8.03
N SER A 532 -10.34 30.66 9.36
CA SER A 532 -10.30 29.52 10.27
C SER A 532 -11.68 28.91 10.46
N LEU A 533 -11.72 27.62 10.76
CA LEU A 533 -12.90 26.92 11.22
C LEU A 533 -12.99 27.04 12.73
N TRP A 534 -14.18 27.44 13.19
CA TRP A 534 -14.55 27.51 14.59
C TRP A 534 -15.57 26.42 14.89
N ASN A 535 -15.57 25.95 16.14
CA ASN A 535 -16.55 24.98 16.60
C ASN A 535 -17.10 25.31 17.98
N ILE A 536 -18.33 24.85 18.20
CA ILE A 536 -18.86 24.53 19.53
C ILE A 536 -19.22 23.05 19.57
N HIS A 537 -19.00 22.43 20.73
CA HIS A 537 -19.25 21.02 20.96
C HIS A 537 -20.29 20.84 22.07
N TYR A 538 -21.23 19.92 21.87
CA TYR A 538 -22.21 19.53 22.86
C TYR A 538 -21.86 18.17 23.47
N ASP A 539 -21.58 18.13 24.78
CA ASP A 539 -21.38 16.91 25.58
C ASP A 539 -22.03 17.08 26.97
N GLY A 540 -23.36 16.99 27.02
CA GLY A 540 -24.15 17.35 28.21
C GLY A 540 -24.22 18.86 28.51
N GLY A 541 -23.49 19.68 27.76
CA GLY A 541 -23.51 21.14 27.75
C GLY A 541 -22.71 21.67 26.55
N TRP A 542 -22.99 22.91 26.15
CA TRP A 542 -22.28 23.56 25.03
C TRP A 542 -20.93 24.12 25.49
N SER A 543 -19.88 23.85 24.72
CA SER A 543 -18.57 24.47 24.91
C SER A 543 -18.58 25.94 24.47
N ALA A 544 -17.61 26.72 24.96
CA ALA A 544 -17.31 28.01 24.35
C ALA A 544 -16.82 27.83 22.90
N PRO A 545 -17.04 28.83 22.01
CA PRO A 545 -16.45 28.86 20.68
C PRO A 545 -14.93 28.67 20.73
N ALA A 546 -14.43 27.72 19.96
CA ALA A 546 -13.00 27.43 19.86
C ALA A 546 -12.57 27.34 18.39
N GLU A 547 -11.39 27.88 18.10
CA GLU A 547 -10.76 27.75 16.78
C GLU A 547 -10.14 26.34 16.65
N ILE A 548 -10.57 25.57 15.64
CA ILE A 548 -10.15 24.17 15.44
C ILE A 548 -9.17 23.98 14.27
N THR A 549 -8.94 25.03 13.50
CA THR A 549 -7.92 25.08 12.46
C THR A 549 -7.14 26.38 12.57
N PRO A 550 -5.85 26.42 12.18
CA PRO A 550 -5.14 27.70 12.04
C PRO A 550 -5.91 28.69 11.17
N GLN A 551 -5.71 29.99 11.42
CA GLN A 551 -6.17 31.06 10.54
C GLN A 551 -5.66 30.86 9.11
N HIS A 552 -6.42 31.36 8.14
CA HIS A 552 -6.07 31.40 6.72
C HIS A 552 -5.98 30.01 6.07
N LEU A 553 -6.76 29.04 6.53
CA LEU A 553 -6.75 27.69 5.97
C LEU A 553 -7.82 27.48 4.90
N THR A 554 -9.00 28.08 5.09
CA THR A 554 -10.15 27.97 4.19
C THR A 554 -10.17 29.13 3.18
N LYS A 555 -10.85 28.91 2.05
CA LYS A 555 -10.97 29.93 1.00
C LYS A 555 -11.94 31.05 1.42
N TRP A 556 -11.57 32.33 1.23
CA TRP A 556 -12.41 33.46 1.63
C TRP A 556 -13.61 33.64 0.68
N GLY A 557 -14.82 33.77 1.23
CA GLY A 557 -16.02 34.16 0.48
C GLY A 557 -16.66 33.05 -0.35
N VAL A 558 -16.24 31.79 -0.17
CA VAL A 558 -16.87 30.61 -0.78
C VAL A 558 -17.41 29.70 0.32
N PRO A 559 -18.56 30.05 0.94
CA PRO A 559 -19.13 29.29 2.07
C PRO A 559 -19.58 27.85 1.75
N TYR A 560 -19.47 27.39 0.51
CA TYR A 560 -20.23 26.23 0.02
C TYR A 560 -19.56 24.85 0.10
N THR A 561 -18.47 24.69 0.86
CA THR A 561 -17.72 23.40 0.79
C THR A 561 -17.32 22.78 2.12
N THR A 562 -17.83 23.26 3.27
CA THR A 562 -17.61 22.51 4.52
C THR A 562 -18.59 21.35 4.61
N VAL A 563 -18.09 20.11 4.52
CA VAL A 563 -18.91 18.89 4.49
C VAL A 563 -18.60 18.02 5.72
N PRO A 564 -19.60 17.66 6.53
CA PRO A 564 -19.43 16.71 7.63
C PRO A 564 -19.46 15.25 7.13
N ALA A 565 -18.74 14.35 7.81
CA ALA A 565 -19.02 12.92 7.77
C ALA A 565 -18.77 12.28 9.14
N VAL A 566 -19.65 11.36 9.55
CA VAL A 566 -19.46 10.56 10.77
C VAL A 566 -19.41 9.10 10.38
N THR A 567 -18.29 8.44 10.69
CA THR A 567 -18.07 7.03 10.37
C THR A 567 -18.80 6.11 11.37
N GLY A 568 -18.92 4.82 11.04
CA GLY A 568 -19.66 3.87 11.89
C GLY A 568 -19.08 3.68 13.30
N ASP A 569 -17.79 3.93 13.51
CA ASP A 569 -17.14 3.95 14.83
C ASP A 569 -17.25 5.30 15.54
N ARG A 570 -18.05 6.22 14.99
CA ARG A 570 -18.34 7.59 15.48
C ARG A 570 -17.17 8.56 15.36
N ARG A 571 -16.13 8.27 14.58
CA ARG A 571 -15.13 9.29 14.23
C ARG A 571 -15.77 10.35 13.35
N ALA A 572 -15.65 11.61 13.79
CA ALA A 572 -16.15 12.79 13.10
C ALA A 572 -15.09 13.33 12.14
N HIS A 573 -15.49 13.69 10.92
CA HIS A 573 -14.66 14.29 9.89
C HIS A 573 -15.29 15.58 9.38
N TRP A 574 -14.46 16.60 9.19
CA TRP A 574 -14.79 17.79 8.42
C TRP A 574 -13.93 17.84 7.16
N PHE A 575 -14.53 18.24 6.05
CA PHE A 575 -13.86 18.43 4.76
C PHE A 575 -14.16 19.82 4.21
N TRP A 576 -13.20 20.46 3.55
CA TRP A 576 -13.39 21.77 2.89
C TRP A 576 -12.42 21.99 1.74
N LEU A 577 -12.69 22.99 0.91
CA LEU A 577 -11.73 23.49 -0.08
C LEU A 577 -10.76 24.49 0.57
N GLY A 578 -9.48 24.15 0.60
CA GLY A 578 -8.42 25.00 1.14
C GLY A 578 -8.03 26.14 0.19
N ARG A 579 -7.30 27.13 0.70
CA ARG A 579 -6.78 28.26 -0.10
C ARG A 579 -5.82 27.85 -1.23
N ASP A 580 -5.20 26.67 -1.10
CA ASP A 580 -4.34 26.06 -2.10
C ASP A 580 -5.13 25.29 -3.18
N SER A 581 -6.47 25.44 -3.18
CA SER A 581 -7.43 24.76 -4.05
C SER A 581 -7.39 23.24 -3.98
N ARG A 582 -6.89 22.67 -2.86
CA ARG A 582 -6.96 21.25 -2.53
C ARG A 582 -8.08 21.00 -1.52
N VAL A 583 -8.66 19.80 -1.55
CA VAL A 583 -9.55 19.37 -0.47
C VAL A 583 -8.71 19.14 0.78
N GLN A 584 -9.18 19.59 1.93
CA GLN A 584 -8.53 19.40 3.22
C GLN A 584 -9.48 18.73 4.20
N THR A 585 -8.91 18.09 5.22
CA THR A 585 -9.69 17.41 6.25
C THR A 585 -9.05 17.49 7.63
N ILE A 586 -9.90 17.52 8.65
CA ILE A 586 -9.57 17.17 10.04
C ILE A 586 -10.54 16.10 10.53
N TYR A 587 -10.11 15.34 11.53
CA TYR A 587 -10.97 14.37 12.20
C TYR A 587 -10.81 14.42 13.71
N ARG A 588 -11.84 13.95 14.43
CA ARG A 588 -11.81 13.73 15.88
C ARG A 588 -12.33 12.33 16.19
N ASP A 589 -11.50 11.55 16.86
CA ASP A 589 -11.89 10.24 17.39
C ASP A 589 -12.92 10.39 18.53
N PRO A 590 -13.82 9.41 18.75
CA PRO A 590 -14.90 9.54 19.74
C PRO A 590 -14.42 9.81 21.18
N GLN A 591 -13.21 9.34 21.52
CA GLN A 591 -12.60 9.48 22.84
C GLN A 591 -11.58 10.64 22.90
N ALA A 592 -11.31 11.31 21.78
CA ALA A 592 -10.36 12.40 21.70
C ALA A 592 -11.05 13.74 21.93
N SER A 593 -10.43 14.60 22.73
CA SER A 593 -10.90 15.98 22.97
C SER A 593 -10.39 16.97 21.92
N GLN A 594 -9.34 16.62 21.18
CA GLN A 594 -8.69 17.50 20.19
C GLN A 594 -8.90 16.98 18.76
N TRP A 595 -9.05 17.93 17.83
CA TRP A 595 -9.04 17.66 16.40
C TRP A 595 -7.63 17.34 15.90
N SER A 596 -7.53 16.52 14.85
CA SER A 596 -6.27 16.26 14.16
C SER A 596 -5.69 17.53 13.54
N ALA A 597 -4.40 17.51 13.19
CA ALA A 597 -3.86 18.52 12.30
C ALA A 597 -4.54 18.43 10.91
N PRO A 598 -4.75 19.57 10.21
CA PRO A 598 -5.30 19.55 8.87
C PRO A 598 -4.44 18.77 7.88
N LEU A 599 -5.08 17.90 7.10
CA LEU A 599 -4.45 17.11 6.06
C LEU A 599 -4.94 17.57 4.68
N ARG A 600 -4.02 17.73 3.72
CA ARG A 600 -4.32 18.05 2.32
C ARG A 600 -4.51 16.78 1.51
N LEU A 601 -5.57 16.74 0.70
CA LEU A 601 -5.95 15.58 -0.11
C LEU A 601 -5.83 15.91 -1.60
N GLY A 602 -4.87 15.27 -2.26
CA GLY A 602 -4.74 15.30 -3.71
C GLY A 602 -4.10 16.56 -4.30
N GLN A 603 -4.27 16.69 -5.61
CA GLN A 603 -3.83 17.84 -6.42
C GLN A 603 -4.79 19.04 -6.34
N PRO A 604 -4.27 20.28 -6.55
CA PRO A 604 -5.11 21.46 -6.62
C PRO A 604 -5.99 21.42 -7.88
N TRP A 605 -7.16 22.05 -7.81
CA TRP A 605 -8.07 22.17 -8.94
C TRP A 605 -8.62 23.59 -9.10
N TRP A 606 -9.44 23.82 -10.13
CA TRP A 606 -10.19 25.06 -10.28
C TRP A 606 -11.10 25.31 -9.08
N SER A 607 -11.14 26.58 -8.71
CA SER A 607 -11.54 27.01 -7.38
C SER A 607 -13.06 27.02 -7.11
N TYR A 608 -13.86 26.39 -7.98
CA TYR A 608 -15.33 26.31 -7.96
C TYR A 608 -15.85 24.87 -7.78
N ALA A 609 -15.07 23.96 -7.19
CA ALA A 609 -15.47 22.57 -7.06
C ALA A 609 -16.56 22.35 -5.99
N GLU A 610 -17.54 21.49 -6.29
CA GLU A 610 -18.52 21.00 -5.31
C GLU A 610 -18.01 19.74 -4.63
N LEU A 611 -18.28 19.58 -3.33
CA LEU A 611 -17.76 18.48 -2.52
C LEU A 611 -18.92 17.73 -1.84
N ALA A 612 -18.85 16.41 -1.83
CA ALA A 612 -19.74 15.55 -1.05
C ALA A 612 -18.94 14.45 -0.35
N ALA A 613 -19.40 14.02 0.83
CA ALA A 613 -18.73 13.01 1.65
C ALA A 613 -19.76 11.98 2.15
N VAL A 614 -19.33 10.72 2.22
CA VAL A 614 -20.17 9.60 2.65
C VAL A 614 -19.38 8.61 3.50
N PRO A 615 -19.86 8.24 4.70
CA PRO A 615 -19.28 7.14 5.46
C PRO A 615 -19.60 5.80 4.79
N THR A 616 -18.61 4.94 4.57
CA THR A 616 -18.75 3.69 3.81
C THR A 616 -18.59 2.42 4.64
N ALA A 617 -17.91 2.50 5.79
CA ALA A 617 -17.70 1.37 6.71
C ALA A 617 -17.45 1.90 8.13
N ALA A 618 -17.09 1.02 9.09
CA ALA A 618 -16.79 1.41 10.47
C ALA A 618 -15.78 2.56 10.56
N ARG A 619 -14.77 2.60 9.67
CA ARG A 619 -13.76 3.67 9.58
C ARG A 619 -13.56 4.25 8.18
N GLY A 620 -14.36 3.81 7.21
CA GLY A 620 -14.22 4.22 5.81
C GLY A 620 -15.01 5.49 5.51
N VAL A 621 -14.43 6.39 4.72
CA VAL A 621 -15.10 7.57 4.16
C VAL A 621 -14.79 7.65 2.68
N SER A 622 -15.79 7.95 1.86
CA SER A 622 -15.61 8.29 0.45
C SER A 622 -15.98 9.74 0.20
N LEU A 623 -15.14 10.42 -0.56
CA LEU A 623 -15.30 11.78 -1.03
C LEU A 623 -15.59 11.78 -2.52
N TYR A 624 -16.38 12.77 -2.92
CA TYR A 624 -16.75 13.02 -4.30
C TYR A 624 -16.64 14.50 -4.58
N ARG A 625 -16.07 14.85 -5.72
CA ARG A 625 -15.86 16.24 -6.11
C ARG A 625 -16.25 16.45 -7.57
N VAL A 626 -16.96 17.54 -7.87
CA VAL A 626 -17.22 17.95 -9.26
C VAL A 626 -16.24 19.03 -9.66
N ASP A 627 -15.51 18.74 -10.72
CA ASP A 627 -14.48 19.58 -11.29
C ASP A 627 -15.06 20.33 -12.50
N PHE A 628 -15.38 21.61 -12.33
CA PHE A 628 -15.76 22.49 -13.43
C PHE A 628 -14.51 22.88 -14.22
N GLY A 629 -14.57 22.75 -15.55
CA GLY A 629 -13.41 22.93 -16.41
C GLY A 629 -12.85 24.35 -16.44
N SER A 630 -11.64 24.47 -16.98
CA SER A 630 -10.84 25.70 -17.01
C SER A 630 -11.26 26.73 -18.07
N GLU A 631 -12.00 26.26 -19.07
CA GLU A 631 -12.39 27.02 -20.25
C GLU A 631 -13.90 26.96 -20.46
N ILE A 632 -14.45 28.00 -21.06
CA ILE A 632 -15.88 28.07 -21.41
C ILE A 632 -16.21 26.89 -22.33
N GLY A 633 -17.04 25.96 -21.86
CA GLY A 633 -17.53 24.81 -22.64
C GLY A 633 -16.96 23.44 -22.26
N GLU A 634 -16.05 23.34 -21.30
CA GLU A 634 -15.62 22.04 -20.76
C GLU A 634 -16.73 21.40 -19.88
N VAL A 635 -16.99 20.11 -20.09
CA VAL A 635 -17.98 19.34 -19.33
C VAL A 635 -17.45 19.10 -17.91
N PRO A 636 -18.27 19.32 -16.85
CA PRO A 636 -17.90 19.00 -15.48
C PRO A 636 -17.47 17.54 -15.33
N LYS A 637 -16.40 17.28 -14.57
CA LYS A 637 -15.89 15.92 -14.32
C LYS A 637 -16.09 15.52 -12.88
N LEU A 638 -16.70 14.36 -12.64
CA LEU A 638 -16.81 13.79 -11.30
C LEU A 638 -15.50 13.08 -10.94
N GLN A 639 -15.00 13.33 -9.74
CA GLN A 639 -13.86 12.65 -9.14
C GLN A 639 -14.27 11.98 -7.82
N THR A 640 -13.58 10.91 -7.45
CA THR A 640 -13.76 10.20 -6.19
C THR A 640 -12.43 9.92 -5.50
N CYS A 641 -12.44 9.94 -4.18
CA CYS A 641 -11.32 9.60 -3.32
C CYS A 641 -11.89 8.85 -2.10
N PHE A 642 -11.18 7.87 -1.55
CA PHE A 642 -11.66 7.13 -0.38
C PHE A 642 -10.56 6.92 0.65
N TYR A 643 -10.97 6.85 1.92
CA TYR A 643 -10.09 6.50 3.01
C TYR A 643 -10.07 4.99 3.19
N ASP A 644 -8.91 4.39 2.96
CA ASP A 644 -8.63 3.01 3.31
C ASP A 644 -8.39 2.92 4.83
N PRO A 645 -9.27 2.27 5.60
CA PRO A 645 -9.14 2.18 7.05
C PRO A 645 -8.02 1.24 7.51
N ALA A 646 -7.31 0.59 6.56
CA ALA A 646 -6.32 -0.46 6.69
C ALA A 646 -6.09 -1.04 8.10
N THR A 647 -6.41 -2.32 8.26
CA THR A 647 -5.67 -3.19 9.18
C THR A 647 -5.77 -4.62 8.66
N PRO A 648 -4.70 -5.20 8.09
CA PRO A 648 -4.59 -6.64 8.05
C PRO A 648 -4.36 -7.09 9.48
N THR A 649 -5.09 -8.11 9.86
CA THR A 649 -4.82 -8.87 11.07
C THR A 649 -3.35 -9.31 11.12
N ALA A 650 -2.82 -9.53 12.32
CA ALA A 650 -1.50 -10.14 12.50
C ALA A 650 -1.32 -11.40 11.63
N SER A 651 -2.41 -12.15 11.41
CA SER A 651 -2.44 -13.32 10.52
C SER A 651 -2.19 -12.99 9.04
N ALA A 652 -2.75 -11.90 8.52
CA ALA A 652 -2.51 -11.48 7.13
C ALA A 652 -1.06 -10.98 6.95
N ARG A 653 -0.52 -10.21 7.90
CA ARG A 653 0.90 -9.79 7.85
C ARG A 653 1.86 -10.98 7.90
N ILE A 654 1.51 -12.03 8.66
CA ILE A 654 2.28 -13.28 8.72
C ILE A 654 2.11 -14.12 7.45
N ALA A 655 0.97 -14.04 6.76
CA ALA A 655 0.78 -14.68 5.45
C ALA A 655 1.71 -14.06 4.40
N ASP A 656 1.82 -12.73 4.37
CA ASP A 656 2.73 -12.02 3.44
C ASP A 656 4.19 -12.36 3.72
N ALA A 657 4.58 -12.37 5.01
CA ALA A 657 5.92 -12.79 5.41
C ALA A 657 6.21 -14.25 5.05
N ARG A 658 5.19 -15.12 5.03
CA ARG A 658 5.30 -16.51 4.60
C ARG A 658 5.51 -16.64 3.09
N ALA A 659 4.89 -15.76 2.29
CA ALA A 659 5.16 -15.69 0.85
C ALA A 659 6.62 -15.30 0.58
N LEU A 660 7.18 -14.35 1.33
CA LEU A 660 8.60 -13.97 1.25
C LEU A 660 9.53 -15.14 1.63
N VAL A 661 9.20 -15.89 2.69
CA VAL A 661 9.92 -17.12 3.07
C VAL A 661 9.88 -18.17 1.95
N THR A 662 8.72 -18.36 1.32
CA THR A 662 8.54 -19.30 0.20
C THR A 662 9.39 -18.85 -0.99
N ARG A 663 9.41 -17.55 -1.29
CA ARG A 663 10.25 -17.01 -2.35
C ARG A 663 11.74 -17.20 -2.05
N ALA A 664 12.18 -16.91 -0.83
CA ALA A 664 13.55 -17.15 -0.39
C ALA A 664 13.95 -18.63 -0.59
N GLN A 665 13.05 -19.56 -0.27
CA GLN A 665 13.26 -21.01 -0.46
C GLN A 665 13.43 -21.39 -1.93
N THR A 666 12.68 -20.76 -2.85
CA THR A 666 12.87 -21.03 -4.30
C THR A 666 14.21 -20.52 -4.82
N LEU A 667 14.72 -19.44 -4.25
CA LEU A 667 15.93 -18.75 -4.73
C LEU A 667 17.22 -19.34 -4.18
N CYS A 668 17.21 -19.95 -2.98
CA CYS A 668 18.43 -20.37 -2.29
C CYS A 668 19.26 -21.44 -3.02
N ASN A 669 18.63 -22.27 -3.85
CA ASN A 669 19.29 -23.33 -4.62
C ASN A 669 19.89 -22.84 -5.95
N LEU A 670 19.64 -21.58 -6.33
CA LEU A 670 20.18 -20.99 -7.57
C LEU A 670 21.59 -20.40 -7.33
N PRO A 671 22.50 -20.43 -8.32
CA PRO A 671 23.83 -19.85 -8.19
C PRO A 671 23.83 -18.32 -8.34
N GLY A 672 24.85 -17.65 -7.77
CA GLY A 672 25.12 -16.24 -8.00
C GLY A 672 24.18 -15.26 -7.28
N PRO A 673 23.77 -14.13 -7.91
CA PRO A 673 22.99 -13.06 -7.28
C PRO A 673 21.66 -13.50 -6.64
N ALA A 674 21.09 -14.62 -7.10
CA ALA A 674 19.86 -15.20 -6.55
C ALA A 674 20.00 -15.63 -5.07
N ARG A 675 21.21 -15.98 -4.60
CA ARG A 675 21.43 -16.31 -3.18
C ARG A 675 21.37 -15.08 -2.29
N GLU A 676 21.89 -13.95 -2.75
CA GLU A 676 21.79 -12.70 -2.02
C GLU A 676 20.35 -12.19 -1.98
N GLU A 677 19.61 -12.36 -3.08
CA GLU A 677 18.18 -12.08 -3.08
C GLU A 677 17.43 -13.00 -2.10
N ALA A 678 17.78 -14.30 -2.02
CA ALA A 678 17.19 -15.20 -1.03
C ALA A 678 17.41 -14.72 0.41
N ASN A 679 18.62 -14.21 0.73
CA ASN A 679 18.93 -13.64 2.04
C ASN A 679 18.10 -12.38 2.32
N ALA A 680 17.98 -11.49 1.33
CA ALA A 680 17.17 -10.27 1.44
C ALA A 680 15.70 -10.59 1.71
N ARG A 681 15.09 -11.50 0.93
CA ARG A 681 13.68 -11.90 1.15
C ARG A 681 13.46 -12.57 2.51
N ALA A 682 14.42 -13.38 2.96
CA ALA A 682 14.36 -13.98 4.30
C ALA A 682 14.49 -12.91 5.40
N ALA A 683 15.36 -11.91 5.24
CA ALA A 683 15.51 -10.81 6.18
C ALA A 683 14.24 -9.96 6.30
N ASP A 684 13.57 -9.70 5.18
CA ASP A 684 12.30 -8.95 5.14
C ASP A 684 11.17 -9.67 5.88
N ALA A 685 11.06 -10.99 5.67
CA ALA A 685 10.09 -11.80 6.38
C ALA A 685 10.31 -11.76 7.90
N ILE A 686 11.58 -11.75 8.34
CA ILE A 686 11.93 -11.62 9.76
C ILE A 686 11.60 -10.24 10.31
N ALA A 687 11.84 -9.17 9.56
CA ALA A 687 11.49 -7.81 9.98
C ALA A 687 9.97 -7.70 10.23
N VAL A 688 9.16 -8.18 9.29
CA VAL A 688 7.69 -8.22 9.43
C VAL A 688 7.27 -9.07 10.64
N ALA A 689 7.85 -10.27 10.79
CA ALA A 689 7.53 -11.14 11.92
C ALA A 689 7.90 -10.53 13.29
N ARG A 690 9.00 -9.76 13.39
CA ARG A 690 9.38 -9.05 14.62
C ARG A 690 8.38 -7.96 15.00
N GLU A 691 7.93 -7.17 14.02
CA GLU A 691 6.90 -6.15 14.24
C GLU A 691 5.59 -6.79 14.70
N VAL A 692 5.18 -7.89 14.07
CA VAL A 692 3.98 -8.64 14.48
C VAL A 692 4.14 -9.19 15.89
N VAL A 693 5.30 -9.77 16.24
CA VAL A 693 5.56 -10.32 17.58
C VAL A 693 5.55 -9.25 18.68
N ALA A 694 5.93 -8.01 18.37
CA ALA A 694 5.85 -6.90 19.32
C ALA A 694 4.40 -6.55 19.67
N GLN A 695 3.46 -6.79 18.75
CA GLN A 695 2.03 -6.49 18.91
C GLN A 695 1.22 -7.71 19.38
N ASP A 696 1.52 -8.89 18.83
CA ASP A 696 0.93 -10.18 19.17
C ASP A 696 2.04 -11.20 19.47
N PRO A 697 2.33 -11.40 20.76
CA PRO A 697 3.39 -12.31 21.16
C PRO A 697 3.12 -13.80 20.86
N GLY A 698 1.92 -14.16 20.39
CA GLY A 698 1.60 -15.52 19.94
C GLY A 698 2.44 -16.00 18.76
N TYR A 699 3.03 -15.09 17.96
CA TYR A 699 3.84 -15.45 16.79
C TYR A 699 5.32 -15.71 17.07
N ARG A 700 5.77 -15.68 18.33
CA ARG A 700 7.19 -15.90 18.72
C ARG A 700 7.76 -17.21 18.17
N ALA A 701 6.97 -18.29 18.16
CA ALA A 701 7.41 -19.58 17.64
C ALA A 701 7.66 -19.56 16.12
N THR A 702 6.83 -18.81 15.37
CA THR A 702 6.99 -18.64 13.92
C THR A 702 8.26 -17.83 13.61
N LEU A 703 8.49 -16.73 14.32
CA LEU A 703 9.71 -15.94 14.20
C LEU A 703 10.96 -16.77 14.53
N ALA A 704 10.94 -17.52 15.65
CA ALA A 704 12.04 -18.37 16.06
C ALA A 704 12.35 -19.46 15.02
N GLN A 705 11.33 -20.04 14.39
CA GLN A 705 11.53 -20.98 13.30
C GLN A 705 12.23 -20.33 12.11
N TRP A 706 11.74 -19.19 11.63
CA TRP A 706 12.27 -18.52 10.44
C TRP A 706 13.70 -17.99 10.62
N LEU A 707 14.05 -17.57 11.84
CA LEU A 707 15.41 -17.13 12.19
C LEU A 707 16.44 -18.24 11.98
N VAL A 708 16.05 -19.50 12.20
CA VAL A 708 16.92 -20.66 11.97
C VAL A 708 16.81 -21.13 10.52
N PHE A 709 15.58 -21.36 10.04
CA PHE A 709 15.30 -21.73 8.66
C PHE A 709 14.02 -21.06 8.14
N PRO A 710 14.09 -20.33 7.01
CA PRO A 710 15.20 -20.35 6.06
C PRO A 710 16.43 -19.47 6.41
N ALA A 711 16.28 -18.41 7.22
CA ALA A 711 17.22 -17.30 7.23
C ALA A 711 18.66 -17.69 7.64
N GLY A 712 18.82 -18.32 8.83
CA GLY A 712 20.12 -18.72 9.34
C GLY A 712 20.85 -19.72 8.43
N THR A 713 20.12 -20.71 7.89
CA THR A 713 20.71 -21.68 6.95
C THR A 713 21.14 -21.08 5.62
N TYR A 714 20.44 -20.05 5.12
CA TYR A 714 20.79 -19.42 3.85
C TYR A 714 22.00 -18.53 3.97
N LEU A 715 22.09 -17.78 5.07
CA LEU A 715 23.30 -17.04 5.45
C LEU A 715 24.52 -17.96 5.57
N MET A 716 24.36 -19.18 6.11
CA MET A 716 25.44 -20.17 6.11
C MET A 716 25.86 -20.58 4.69
N SER A 717 24.91 -20.80 3.79
CA SER A 717 25.18 -21.20 2.40
C SER A 717 25.75 -20.09 1.51
N SER A 718 25.52 -18.82 1.88
CA SER A 718 26.04 -17.64 1.18
C SER A 718 27.36 -17.13 1.75
N GLY A 719 27.92 -17.79 2.78
CA GLY A 719 29.20 -17.40 3.37
C GLY A 719 29.12 -16.28 4.40
N HIS A 720 27.95 -16.09 5.04
CA HIS A 720 27.70 -15.10 6.11
C HIS A 720 27.47 -15.77 7.49
N PRO A 721 28.46 -16.52 8.01
CA PRO A 721 28.29 -17.32 9.23
C PRO A 721 28.05 -16.48 10.50
N ASP A 722 28.58 -15.26 10.60
CA ASP A 722 28.44 -14.43 11.81
C ASP A 722 26.99 -13.93 11.98
N GLU A 723 26.35 -13.55 10.88
CA GLU A 723 24.93 -13.20 10.87
C GLU A 723 24.05 -14.42 11.15
N ALA A 724 24.38 -15.58 10.57
CA ALA A 724 23.67 -16.83 10.84
C ALA A 724 23.71 -17.20 12.34
N ILE A 725 24.89 -17.10 12.97
CA ILE A 725 25.09 -17.33 14.40
C ILE A 725 24.22 -16.37 15.22
N ALA A 726 24.17 -15.08 14.85
CA ALA A 726 23.34 -14.10 15.54
C ALA A 726 21.85 -14.44 15.49
N ARG A 727 21.32 -14.82 14.32
CA ARG A 727 19.91 -15.22 14.16
C ARG A 727 19.58 -16.50 14.96
N MET A 728 20.47 -17.48 14.93
CA MET A 728 20.27 -18.74 15.68
C MET A 728 20.32 -18.52 17.20
N ARG A 729 21.15 -17.59 17.69
CA ARG A 729 21.17 -17.19 19.11
C ARG A 729 19.87 -16.48 19.53
N GLU A 730 19.35 -15.59 18.69
CA GLU A 730 18.04 -14.95 18.92
C GLU A 730 16.92 -16.00 18.97
N ALA A 731 16.91 -16.95 18.04
CA ALA A 731 15.95 -18.05 18.03
C ALA A 731 16.03 -18.91 19.31
N LEU A 732 17.22 -19.20 19.82
CA LEU A 732 17.38 -19.91 21.11
C LEU A 732 16.76 -19.13 22.26
N GLY A 733 16.98 -17.82 22.35
CA GLY A 733 16.37 -16.98 23.38
C GLY A 733 14.83 -16.96 23.31
N LEU A 734 14.26 -17.01 22.10
CA LEU A 734 12.81 -17.15 21.92
C LEU A 734 12.29 -18.52 22.35
N TYR A 735 12.95 -19.61 21.94
CA TYR A 735 12.56 -20.96 22.37
C TYR A 735 12.71 -21.16 23.87
N GLU A 736 13.72 -20.55 24.51
CA GLU A 736 13.89 -20.61 25.97
C GLU A 736 12.72 -19.96 26.73
N LYS A 737 12.26 -18.79 26.26
CA LYS A 737 11.08 -18.14 26.82
C LYS A 737 9.82 -19.00 26.62
N LEU A 738 9.61 -19.50 25.41
CA LEU A 738 8.46 -20.35 25.07
C LEU A 738 8.45 -21.67 25.85
N ILE A 739 9.61 -22.29 26.09
CA ILE A 739 9.74 -23.50 26.93
C ILE A 739 9.51 -23.15 28.40
N GLY A 740 9.90 -21.97 28.87
CA GLY A 740 9.55 -21.49 30.20
C GLY A 740 8.02 -21.39 30.41
N GLU A 741 7.30 -20.99 29.36
CA GLU A 741 5.83 -20.92 29.34
C GLU A 741 5.18 -22.31 29.16
N GLN A 742 5.81 -23.21 28.40
CA GLN A 742 5.31 -24.56 28.09
C GLN A 742 6.42 -25.63 28.24
N PRO A 743 6.81 -26.00 29.48
CA PRO A 743 7.98 -26.85 29.73
C PRO A 743 7.88 -28.27 29.14
N ASP A 744 6.65 -28.77 28.99
CA ASP A 744 6.40 -30.12 28.51
C ASP A 744 6.22 -30.24 26.99
N SER A 745 6.30 -29.12 26.25
CA SER A 745 6.11 -29.12 24.80
C SER A 745 7.25 -29.81 24.06
N GLU A 746 6.97 -31.00 23.53
CA GLU A 746 7.94 -31.79 22.76
C GLU A 746 8.39 -31.08 21.47
N ASP A 747 7.48 -30.37 20.78
CA ASP A 747 7.80 -29.63 19.56
C ASP A 747 8.79 -28.49 19.83
N LEU A 748 8.58 -27.72 20.91
CA LEU A 748 9.49 -26.64 21.29
C LEU A 748 10.88 -27.17 21.70
N LEU A 749 10.93 -28.26 22.47
CA LEU A 749 12.18 -28.91 22.84
C LEU A 749 12.93 -29.44 21.60
N TYR A 750 12.21 -30.03 20.64
CA TYR A 750 12.79 -30.52 19.39
C TYR A 750 13.34 -29.37 18.54
N ARG A 751 12.57 -28.28 18.40
CA ARG A 751 13.02 -27.08 17.66
C ARG A 751 14.23 -26.41 18.31
N LYS A 752 14.31 -26.38 19.65
CA LYS A 752 15.51 -25.94 20.37
C LYS A 752 16.71 -26.82 20.03
N ALA A 753 16.56 -28.15 20.11
CA ALA A 753 17.62 -29.10 19.76
C ALA A 753 18.09 -28.93 18.30
N TRP A 754 17.15 -28.75 17.37
CA TRP A 754 17.45 -28.49 15.97
C TRP A 754 18.21 -27.17 15.75
N THR A 755 17.82 -26.12 16.47
CA THR A 755 18.52 -24.82 16.46
C THR A 755 19.95 -24.97 16.97
N LEU A 756 20.16 -25.73 18.04
CA LEU A 756 21.48 -26.00 18.61
C LEU A 756 22.40 -26.76 17.64
N VAL A 757 21.87 -27.72 16.86
CA VAL A 757 22.67 -28.42 15.82
C VAL A 757 23.09 -27.47 14.70
N ASN A 758 22.19 -26.62 14.22
CA ASN A 758 22.52 -25.64 13.19
C ASN A 758 23.55 -24.63 13.70
N LEU A 759 23.40 -24.17 14.94
CA LEU A 759 24.37 -23.28 15.58
C LEU A 759 25.73 -23.98 15.78
N ALA A 760 25.73 -25.26 16.18
CA ALA A 760 26.95 -26.06 16.31
C ALA A 760 27.71 -26.13 14.98
N GLN A 761 27.00 -26.35 13.87
CA GLN A 761 27.60 -26.37 12.53
C GLN A 761 28.13 -25.00 12.10
N ALA A 762 27.39 -23.92 12.37
CA ALA A 762 27.82 -22.56 12.08
C ALA A 762 29.10 -22.18 12.84
N LEU A 763 29.17 -22.50 14.13
CA LEU A 763 30.34 -22.27 14.98
C LEU A 763 31.53 -23.14 14.56
N TRP A 764 31.28 -24.38 14.12
CA TRP A 764 32.34 -25.28 13.66
C TRP A 764 32.98 -24.85 12.33
N GLY A 765 32.23 -24.15 11.47
CA GLY A 765 32.78 -23.51 10.27
C GLY A 765 33.72 -22.34 10.57
N LYS A 766 33.80 -21.90 11.82
CA LYS A 766 34.76 -20.93 12.34
C LYS A 766 35.82 -21.66 13.20
N PRO A 767 36.92 -20.99 13.59
CA PRO A 767 37.91 -21.55 14.52
C PRO A 767 37.37 -21.88 15.93
N ASP A 768 36.08 -21.65 16.22
CA ASP A 768 35.46 -21.85 17.53
C ASP A 768 34.89 -23.28 17.69
N HIS A 769 35.77 -24.26 17.48
CA HIS A 769 35.43 -25.68 17.50
C HIS A 769 34.91 -26.15 18.87
N ALA A 770 35.37 -25.54 19.96
CA ALA A 770 34.95 -25.88 21.32
C ALA A 770 33.48 -25.53 21.58
N GLN A 771 33.04 -24.31 21.21
CA GLN A 771 31.63 -23.93 21.34
C GLN A 771 30.74 -24.76 20.40
N GLY A 772 31.20 -25.03 19.17
CA GLY A 772 30.49 -25.90 18.23
C GLY A 772 30.24 -27.29 18.82
N ALA A 773 31.26 -27.93 19.38
CA ALA A 773 31.13 -29.23 20.04
C ALA A 773 30.15 -29.19 21.23
N GLN A 774 30.20 -28.13 22.03
CA GLN A 774 29.31 -27.97 23.18
C GLN A 774 27.83 -27.85 22.77
N ARG A 775 27.52 -27.06 21.73
CA ARG A 775 26.13 -26.95 21.21
C ARG A 775 25.62 -28.27 20.62
N ALA A 776 26.50 -29.03 19.97
CA ALA A 776 26.15 -30.37 19.47
C ALA A 776 25.80 -31.35 20.62
N ILE A 777 26.53 -31.26 21.74
CA ILE A 777 26.23 -32.05 22.95
C ILE A 777 24.85 -31.69 23.50
N GLU A 778 24.59 -30.40 23.74
CA GLU A 778 23.31 -29.91 24.27
C GLU A 778 22.13 -30.36 23.39
N ALA A 779 22.28 -30.34 22.07
CA ALA A 779 21.27 -30.83 21.15
C ALA A 779 20.99 -32.33 21.31
N THR A 780 22.04 -33.16 21.39
CA THR A 780 21.88 -34.61 21.58
C THR A 780 21.29 -34.96 22.95
N ASP A 781 21.59 -34.19 23.99
CA ASP A 781 21.03 -34.41 25.33
C ASP A 781 19.52 -34.12 25.36
N LEU A 782 19.08 -33.02 24.71
CA LEU A 782 17.65 -32.74 24.52
C LEU A 782 16.96 -33.84 23.70
N LEU A 783 17.57 -34.29 22.61
CA LEU A 783 16.99 -35.33 21.78
C LEU A 783 16.95 -36.69 22.48
N ARG A 784 17.89 -36.96 23.39
CA ARG A 784 17.86 -38.12 24.30
C ARG A 784 16.67 -38.06 25.25
N GLN A 785 16.39 -36.90 25.84
CA GLN A 785 15.19 -36.70 26.67
C GLN A 785 13.89 -36.89 25.87
N LEU A 786 13.82 -36.39 24.64
CA LEU A 786 12.66 -36.62 23.78
C LEU A 786 12.48 -38.09 23.40
N THR A 787 13.57 -38.82 23.24
CA THR A 787 13.56 -40.25 22.89
C THR A 787 13.00 -41.13 24.01
N THR A 788 13.17 -40.75 25.29
CA THR A 788 12.55 -41.47 26.41
C THR A 788 11.03 -41.29 26.44
N ARG A 789 10.52 -40.16 25.93
CA ARG A 789 9.08 -39.89 25.78
C ARG A 789 8.51 -40.56 24.53
N LYS A 790 9.17 -40.40 23.38
CA LYS A 790 8.71 -40.91 22.08
C LYS A 790 9.84 -41.56 21.28
N PRO A 791 9.70 -42.86 20.94
CA PRO A 791 10.62 -43.59 20.06
C PRO A 791 10.93 -42.94 18.71
N THR A 792 10.04 -42.09 18.18
CA THR A 792 10.16 -41.47 16.85
C THR A 792 11.38 -40.57 16.70
N TYR A 793 11.98 -40.10 17.80
CA TYR A 793 13.18 -39.26 17.78
C TYR A 793 14.50 -40.04 17.71
N ARG A 794 14.46 -41.38 17.84
CA ARG A 794 15.67 -42.25 17.81
C ARG A 794 16.52 -42.10 16.55
N PRO A 795 15.97 -42.02 15.31
CA PRO A 795 16.80 -41.88 14.12
C PRO A 795 17.60 -40.58 14.13
N GLY A 796 16.97 -39.48 14.53
CA GLY A 796 17.64 -38.17 14.65
C GLY A 796 18.74 -38.20 15.71
N LEU A 797 18.48 -38.81 16.88
CA LEU A 797 19.47 -38.94 17.94
C LEU A 797 20.67 -39.79 17.50
N ALA A 798 20.42 -40.95 16.88
CA ALA A 798 21.48 -41.81 16.37
C ALA A 798 22.36 -41.07 15.35
N GLN A 799 21.75 -40.31 14.44
CA GLN A 799 22.49 -39.52 13.47
C GLN A 799 23.32 -38.41 14.13
N TRP A 800 22.73 -37.63 15.04
CA TRP A 800 23.38 -36.47 15.67
C TRP A 800 24.49 -36.85 16.64
N LEU A 801 24.39 -38.02 17.27
CA LEU A 801 25.45 -38.62 18.09
C LEU A 801 26.70 -38.96 17.27
N VAL A 802 26.54 -39.34 15.99
CA VAL A 802 27.68 -39.52 15.07
C VAL A 802 28.15 -38.17 14.54
N PHE A 803 27.28 -37.40 13.89
CA PHE A 803 27.56 -36.05 13.41
C PHE A 803 26.37 -35.10 13.66
N PRO A 804 26.58 -33.93 14.29
CA PRO A 804 27.90 -33.34 14.54
C PRO A 804 28.61 -33.80 15.83
N ALA A 805 27.91 -34.32 16.84
CA ALA A 805 28.47 -34.42 18.20
C ALA A 805 29.74 -35.30 18.29
N GLY A 806 29.67 -36.53 17.80
CA GLY A 806 30.81 -37.46 17.85
C GLY A 806 32.00 -36.98 17.04
N THR A 807 31.77 -36.56 15.79
CA THR A 807 32.84 -36.05 14.91
C THR A 807 33.51 -34.80 15.49
N TYR A 808 32.74 -33.88 16.08
CA TYR A 808 33.30 -32.64 16.65
C TYR A 808 34.17 -32.94 17.87
N LEU A 809 33.71 -33.82 18.75
CA LEU A 809 34.48 -34.30 19.90
C LEU A 809 35.78 -34.99 19.45
N MET A 810 35.70 -35.83 18.41
CA MET A 810 36.87 -36.53 17.86
C MET A 810 37.91 -35.54 17.33
N VAL A 811 37.51 -34.57 16.51
CA VAL A 811 38.44 -33.58 15.92
C VAL A 811 39.00 -32.63 16.97
N SER A 812 38.25 -32.34 18.05
CA SER A 812 38.74 -31.58 19.20
C SER A 812 39.62 -32.41 20.16
N GLY A 813 39.99 -33.65 19.83
CA GLY A 813 40.87 -34.52 20.64
C GLY A 813 40.18 -35.20 21.84
N ARG A 814 38.86 -34.98 22.03
CA ARG A 814 38.05 -35.60 23.09
C ARG A 814 37.58 -36.99 22.68
N HIS A 815 38.53 -37.86 22.35
CA HIS A 815 38.30 -39.17 21.75
C HIS A 815 37.41 -40.10 22.59
N ASP A 816 37.56 -40.12 23.92
CA ASP A 816 36.75 -41.02 24.78
C ASP A 816 35.26 -40.68 24.74
N GLU A 817 34.94 -39.39 24.73
CA GLU A 817 33.57 -38.92 24.64
C GLU A 817 32.99 -39.17 23.26
N ALA A 818 33.77 -38.94 22.19
CA ALA A 818 33.38 -39.29 20.83
C ALA A 818 33.05 -40.78 20.69
N ILE A 819 33.91 -41.66 21.20
CA ILE A 819 33.72 -43.11 21.22
C ILE A 819 32.43 -43.48 21.95
N ALA A 820 32.17 -42.86 23.11
CA ALA A 820 30.95 -43.12 23.88
C ALA A 820 29.68 -42.76 23.09
N ARG A 821 29.63 -41.59 22.44
CA ARG A 821 28.48 -41.15 21.63
C ARG A 821 28.27 -42.05 20.41
N MET A 822 29.34 -42.42 19.72
CA MET A 822 29.24 -43.29 18.54
C MET A 822 28.81 -44.72 18.91
N ARG A 823 29.24 -45.25 20.07
CA ARG A 823 28.74 -46.53 20.59
C ARG A 823 27.25 -46.48 20.92
N GLU A 824 26.79 -45.38 21.54
CA GLU A 824 25.36 -45.15 21.78
C GLU A 824 24.57 -45.12 20.46
N ALA A 825 25.08 -44.40 19.44
CA ALA A 825 24.47 -44.36 18.11
C ALA A 825 24.35 -45.74 17.47
N LEU A 826 25.37 -46.60 17.59
CA LEU A 826 25.33 -47.97 17.07
C LEU A 826 24.23 -48.80 17.76
N GLY A 827 24.10 -48.70 19.09
CA GLY A 827 23.03 -49.37 19.82
C GLY A 827 21.63 -48.88 19.42
N LEU A 828 21.49 -47.61 19.02
CA LEU A 828 20.24 -47.08 18.47
C LEU A 828 19.99 -47.58 17.03
N PHE A 829 21.01 -47.63 16.18
CA PHE A 829 20.88 -48.21 14.83
C PHE A 829 20.53 -49.70 14.88
N ASP A 830 21.10 -50.47 15.81
CA ASP A 830 20.75 -51.88 16.00
C ASP A 830 19.28 -52.06 16.33
N LYS A 831 18.73 -51.22 17.23
CA LYS A 831 17.30 -51.22 17.55
C LYS A 831 16.45 -50.85 16.33
N LEU A 832 16.82 -49.79 15.60
CA LEU A 832 16.09 -49.34 14.41
C LEU A 832 16.09 -50.39 13.29
N ILE A 833 17.20 -51.11 13.09
CA ILE A 833 17.29 -52.21 12.12
C ILE A 833 16.44 -53.40 12.56
N GLY A 834 16.37 -53.70 13.85
CA GLY A 834 15.45 -54.71 14.39
C GLY A 834 13.98 -54.34 14.17
N GLU A 835 13.64 -53.06 14.26
CA GLU A 835 12.29 -52.52 13.99
C GLU A 835 11.96 -52.47 12.49
N GLN A 836 12.96 -52.25 11.64
CA GLN A 836 12.82 -52.19 10.17
C GLN A 836 13.86 -53.10 9.48
N PRO A 837 13.67 -54.43 9.52
CA PRO A 837 14.59 -55.36 8.89
C PRO A 837 14.67 -55.12 7.37
N GLY A 838 15.89 -55.13 6.83
CA GLY A 838 16.13 -54.98 5.38
C GLY A 838 16.24 -53.53 4.89
N SER A 839 16.18 -52.52 5.76
CA SER A 839 16.41 -51.12 5.36
C SER A 839 17.87 -50.86 4.98
N GLU A 840 18.13 -50.66 3.68
CA GLU A 840 19.47 -50.31 3.16
C GLU A 840 20.00 -49.00 3.75
N ASP A 841 19.12 -48.01 3.99
CA ASP A 841 19.51 -46.70 4.54
C ASP A 841 20.01 -46.82 5.99
N LEU A 842 19.32 -47.62 6.82
CA LEU A 842 19.74 -47.84 8.20
C LEU A 842 21.05 -48.64 8.29
N LEU A 843 21.22 -49.65 7.43
CA LEU A 843 22.47 -50.39 7.33
C LEU A 843 23.63 -49.50 6.88
N TYR A 844 23.40 -48.61 5.92
CA TYR A 844 24.39 -47.64 5.46
C TYR A 844 24.78 -46.66 6.58
N ARG A 845 23.79 -46.11 7.31
CA ARG A 845 24.05 -45.19 8.44
C ARG A 845 24.80 -45.87 9.58
N LYS A 846 24.50 -47.14 9.86
CA LYS A 846 25.27 -47.95 10.82
C LYS A 846 26.72 -48.14 10.35
N ALA A 847 26.94 -48.46 9.07
CA ALA A 847 28.28 -48.60 8.51
C ALA A 847 29.07 -47.28 8.58
N TRP A 848 28.42 -46.15 8.30
CA TRP A 848 29.02 -44.83 8.45
C TRP A 848 29.35 -44.49 9.91
N ALA A 849 28.50 -44.86 10.87
CA ALA A 849 28.78 -44.71 12.30
C ALA A 849 30.00 -45.55 12.73
N LEU A 850 30.15 -46.77 12.19
CA LEU A 850 31.31 -47.64 12.43
C LEU A 850 32.60 -47.05 11.86
N VAL A 851 32.58 -46.42 10.68
CA VAL A 851 33.75 -45.71 10.14
C VAL A 851 34.18 -44.55 11.04
N ASN A 852 33.23 -43.74 11.51
CA ASN A 852 33.53 -42.65 12.42
C ASN A 852 34.08 -43.16 13.76
N LEU A 853 33.52 -44.26 14.30
CA LEU A 853 34.02 -44.90 15.50
C LEU A 853 35.43 -45.47 15.31
N ALA A 854 35.70 -46.08 14.15
CA ALA A 854 37.03 -46.57 13.79
C ALA A 854 38.07 -45.45 13.85
N GLN A 855 37.74 -44.29 13.27
CA GLN A 855 38.62 -43.11 13.29
C GLN A 855 38.81 -42.55 14.71
N ALA A 856 37.74 -42.49 15.51
CA ALA A 856 37.84 -42.02 16.89
C ALA A 856 38.70 -42.94 17.76
N LEU A 857 38.57 -44.27 17.58
CA LEU A 857 39.42 -45.27 18.23
C LEU A 857 40.87 -45.21 17.72
N TRP A 858 41.08 -44.91 16.44
CA TRP A 858 42.43 -44.75 15.88
C TRP A 858 43.19 -43.57 16.46
N GLY A 859 42.49 -42.52 16.90
CA GLY A 859 43.07 -41.42 17.67
C GLY A 859 43.59 -41.82 19.06
N LYS A 860 43.36 -43.06 19.49
CA LYS A 860 43.91 -43.64 20.73
C LYS A 860 45.06 -44.62 20.43
N PRO A 861 45.95 -44.89 21.40
CA PRO A 861 47.07 -45.82 21.20
C PRO A 861 46.69 -47.27 20.86
N ASP A 862 45.48 -47.73 21.24
CA ASP A 862 44.99 -49.08 20.92
C ASP A 862 44.29 -49.13 19.55
N HIS A 863 45.10 -49.30 18.53
CA HIS A 863 44.69 -49.28 17.12
C HIS A 863 43.91 -50.53 16.66
N ALA A 864 43.99 -51.65 17.37
CA ALA A 864 43.39 -52.92 16.97
C ALA A 864 41.85 -52.84 16.90
N GLN A 865 41.24 -52.16 17.87
CA GLN A 865 39.79 -51.95 17.91
C GLN A 865 39.32 -51.04 16.76
N GLY A 866 40.12 -50.02 16.40
CA GLY A 866 39.83 -49.13 15.28
C GLY A 866 39.82 -49.88 13.95
N ALA A 867 40.85 -50.71 13.71
CA ALA A 867 40.91 -51.56 12.52
C ALA A 867 39.71 -52.51 12.42
N GLN A 868 39.29 -53.12 13.53
CA GLN A 868 38.14 -54.03 13.54
C GLN A 868 36.83 -53.33 13.16
N ARG A 869 36.58 -52.10 13.65
CA ARG A 869 35.37 -51.33 13.28
C ARG A 869 35.38 -50.88 11.81
N ALA A 870 36.55 -50.57 11.25
CA ALA A 870 36.67 -50.26 9.83
C ALA A 870 36.34 -51.48 8.93
N ILE A 871 36.75 -52.67 9.36
CA ILE A 871 36.39 -53.94 8.68
C ILE A 871 34.88 -54.14 8.73
N GLU A 872 34.25 -54.05 9.90
CA GLU A 872 32.80 -54.20 10.04
C GLU A 872 32.03 -53.21 9.16
N ALA A 873 32.49 -51.96 9.08
CA ALA A 873 31.88 -50.94 8.23
C ALA A 873 31.96 -51.28 6.75
N THR A 874 33.14 -51.68 6.27
CA THR A 874 33.34 -52.03 4.84
C THR A 874 32.68 -53.35 4.48
N ASP A 875 32.57 -54.29 5.41
CA ASP A 875 31.83 -55.54 5.19
C ASP A 875 30.33 -55.29 5.05
N LEU A 876 29.74 -54.41 5.88
CA LEU A 876 28.35 -53.96 5.70
C LEU A 876 28.16 -53.21 4.38
N LEU A 877 29.06 -52.29 4.04
CA LEU A 877 28.96 -51.54 2.78
C LEU A 877 29.18 -52.44 1.55
N ARG A 878 29.96 -53.53 1.67
CA ARG A 878 30.11 -54.56 0.64
C ARG A 878 28.82 -55.33 0.41
N GLN A 879 28.09 -55.68 1.45
CA GLN A 879 26.76 -56.31 1.32
C GLN A 879 25.81 -55.39 0.54
N LEU A 880 25.77 -54.10 0.91
CA LEU A 880 24.97 -53.10 0.20
C LEU A 880 25.41 -52.90 -1.25
N ALA A 881 26.71 -52.87 -1.53
CA ALA A 881 27.26 -52.75 -2.89
C ALA A 881 27.04 -54.00 -3.75
N THR A 882 26.78 -55.16 -3.14
CA THR A 882 26.38 -56.37 -3.88
C THR A 882 24.93 -56.28 -4.31
N ALA A 883 24.05 -55.79 -3.44
CA ALA A 883 22.63 -55.61 -3.73
C ALA A 883 22.36 -54.42 -4.67
N ASN A 884 23.00 -53.27 -4.43
CA ASN A 884 22.83 -52.05 -5.22
C ASN A 884 24.20 -51.44 -5.58
N PRO A 885 24.86 -51.97 -6.62
CA PRO A 885 26.23 -51.60 -6.91
C PRO A 885 26.41 -50.16 -7.40
N GLY A 886 25.41 -49.62 -8.10
CA GLY A 886 25.46 -48.24 -8.61
C GLY A 886 25.49 -47.18 -7.51
N ARG A 887 24.91 -47.48 -6.34
CA ARG A 887 24.85 -46.55 -5.20
C ARG A 887 26.06 -46.64 -4.28
N TYR A 888 26.57 -47.84 -4.02
CA TYR A 888 27.50 -48.07 -2.91
C TYR A 888 28.93 -48.46 -3.30
N ARG A 889 29.20 -48.90 -4.54
CA ARG A 889 30.56 -49.33 -4.95
C ARG A 889 31.60 -48.22 -4.80
N GLY A 890 31.29 -47.00 -5.21
CA GLY A 890 32.21 -45.86 -5.09
C GLY A 890 32.59 -45.58 -3.63
N GLY A 891 31.58 -45.51 -2.75
CA GLY A 891 31.79 -45.33 -1.30
C GLY A 891 32.57 -46.47 -0.65
N LEU A 892 32.35 -47.72 -1.09
CA LEU A 892 33.11 -48.88 -0.62
C LEU A 892 34.58 -48.75 -0.98
N GLY A 893 34.91 -48.39 -2.23
CA GLY A 893 36.28 -48.15 -2.65
C GLY A 893 36.96 -47.06 -1.82
N ASP A 894 36.25 -45.96 -1.55
CA ASP A 894 36.77 -44.86 -0.73
C ASP A 894 37.03 -45.30 0.72
N TRP A 895 36.10 -46.04 1.35
CA TRP A 895 36.26 -46.51 2.75
C TRP A 895 37.28 -47.64 2.90
N LEU A 896 37.50 -48.44 1.85
CA LEU A 896 38.61 -49.38 1.79
C LEU A 896 39.94 -48.63 1.77
N MET A 897 40.09 -47.64 0.88
CA MET A 897 41.30 -46.81 0.79
C MET A 897 41.59 -46.04 2.07
N PHE A 898 40.58 -45.48 2.72
CA PHE A 898 40.69 -44.90 4.05
C PHE A 898 39.34 -44.94 4.79
N PRO A 899 39.28 -45.49 6.02
CA PRO A 899 40.42 -45.82 6.88
C PRO A 899 40.92 -47.28 6.81
N THR A 900 40.23 -48.18 6.11
CA THR A 900 40.37 -49.63 6.35
C THR A 900 41.75 -50.21 6.04
N ILE A 901 42.29 -49.99 4.85
CA ILE A 901 43.60 -50.55 4.44
C ILE A 901 44.74 -49.98 5.30
N PRO A 902 44.86 -48.66 5.51
CA PRO A 902 45.88 -48.10 6.40
C PRO A 902 45.81 -48.66 7.82
N TYR A 903 44.60 -48.84 8.35
CA TYR A 903 44.43 -49.32 9.73
C TYR A 903 44.85 -50.79 9.87
N LEU A 904 44.52 -51.63 8.89
CA LEU A 904 44.99 -53.02 8.82
C LEU A 904 46.52 -53.11 8.69
N ARG A 905 47.11 -52.30 7.79
CA ARG A 905 48.56 -52.27 7.55
C ARG A 905 49.33 -51.87 8.81
N GLN A 906 48.90 -50.81 9.49
CA GLN A 906 49.55 -50.29 10.70
C GLN A 906 49.30 -51.16 11.93
N SER A 907 48.21 -51.92 11.97
CA SER A 907 47.94 -52.92 13.03
C SER A 907 48.64 -54.27 12.79
N GLY A 908 49.54 -54.36 11.81
CA GLY A 908 50.31 -55.57 11.49
C GLY A 908 49.57 -56.63 10.66
N ARG A 909 48.29 -56.42 10.32
CA ARG A 909 47.46 -57.32 9.49
C ARG A 909 47.68 -57.06 8.00
N ARG A 910 48.94 -57.17 7.56
CA ARG A 910 49.37 -56.77 6.20
C ARG A 910 48.74 -57.60 5.08
N ASP A 911 48.52 -58.90 5.30
CA ASP A 911 47.85 -59.77 4.31
C ASP A 911 46.38 -59.39 4.10
N ASP A 912 45.67 -59.04 5.17
CA ASP A 912 44.31 -58.53 5.09
C ASP A 912 44.29 -57.17 4.38
N ALA A 913 45.25 -56.28 4.70
CA ALA A 913 45.40 -54.99 4.03
C ALA A 913 45.61 -55.14 2.52
N LEU A 914 46.47 -56.08 2.11
CA LEU A 914 46.72 -56.39 0.70
C LEU A 914 45.46 -56.91 -0.01
N THR A 915 44.69 -57.77 0.66
CA THR A 915 43.42 -58.29 0.14
C THR A 915 42.43 -57.15 -0.10
N ARG A 916 42.25 -56.25 0.88
CA ARG A 916 41.36 -55.09 0.77
C ARG A 916 41.85 -54.07 -0.27
N ALA A 917 43.17 -53.93 -0.45
CA ALA A 917 43.76 -53.05 -1.47
C ALA A 917 43.53 -53.56 -2.89
N ARG A 918 43.60 -54.88 -3.11
CA ARG A 918 43.23 -55.50 -4.40
C ARG A 918 41.76 -55.30 -4.71
N GLU A 919 40.88 -55.47 -3.73
CA GLU A 919 39.45 -55.18 -3.88
C GLU A 919 39.19 -53.72 -4.29
N ALA A 920 39.88 -52.75 -3.67
CA ALA A 920 39.76 -51.35 -4.05
C ALA A 920 40.23 -51.10 -5.50
N VAL A 921 41.29 -51.78 -5.96
CA VAL A 921 41.74 -51.74 -7.37
C VAL A 921 40.66 -52.27 -8.30
N ASP A 922 40.02 -53.40 -7.97
CA ASP A 922 38.96 -53.98 -8.79
C ASP A 922 37.76 -53.03 -8.89
N ILE A 923 37.33 -52.46 -7.77
CA ILE A 923 36.24 -51.46 -7.70
C ILE A 923 36.57 -50.25 -8.56
N PHE A 924 37.74 -49.62 -8.36
CA PHE A 924 38.10 -48.43 -9.13
C PHE A 924 38.42 -48.73 -10.60
N THR A 925 38.83 -49.96 -10.94
CA THR A 925 38.98 -50.36 -12.35
C THR A 925 37.61 -50.40 -13.04
N ALA A 926 36.61 -51.00 -12.38
CA ALA A 926 35.25 -51.03 -12.91
C ALA A 926 34.64 -49.62 -13.03
N LEU A 927 34.85 -48.75 -12.04
CA LEU A 927 34.34 -47.37 -12.05
C LEU A 927 35.10 -46.46 -13.03
N ASN A 928 36.40 -46.66 -13.21
CA ASN A 928 37.21 -45.93 -14.18
C ASN A 928 36.80 -46.24 -15.64
N ALA A 929 36.25 -47.43 -15.90
CA ALA A 929 35.68 -47.73 -17.22
C ALA A 929 34.46 -46.86 -17.55
N THR A 930 33.75 -46.35 -16.53
CA THR A 930 32.58 -45.48 -16.70
C THR A 930 32.91 -44.00 -16.60
N ASP A 931 33.81 -43.60 -15.70
CA ASP A 931 34.24 -42.21 -15.52
C ASP A 931 35.75 -42.15 -15.23
N PRO A 932 36.59 -42.13 -16.29
CA PRO A 932 38.04 -42.12 -16.11
C PRO A 932 38.58 -40.87 -15.42
N ALA A 933 37.89 -39.73 -15.54
CA ALA A 933 38.35 -38.46 -14.99
C ALA A 933 38.25 -38.46 -13.46
N VAL A 934 37.17 -39.00 -12.92
CA VAL A 934 36.96 -39.09 -11.46
C VAL A 934 37.75 -40.24 -10.83
N TYR A 935 37.76 -41.41 -11.46
CA TYR A 935 38.30 -42.63 -10.84
C TYR A 935 39.73 -42.99 -11.26
N GLY A 936 40.28 -42.40 -12.31
CA GLY A 936 41.67 -42.63 -12.75
C GLY A 936 42.71 -42.34 -11.66
N PRO A 937 42.67 -41.16 -11.01
CA PRO A 937 43.56 -40.87 -9.89
C PRO A 937 43.39 -41.83 -8.70
N LYS A 938 42.14 -42.21 -8.39
CA LYS A 938 41.83 -43.15 -7.29
C LYS A 938 42.35 -44.56 -7.57
N LEU A 939 42.21 -45.03 -8.82
CA LEU A 939 42.75 -46.31 -9.27
C LEU A 939 44.28 -46.34 -9.20
N ALA A 940 44.95 -45.26 -9.62
CA ALA A 940 46.40 -45.15 -9.52
C ALA A 940 46.87 -45.20 -8.05
N ALA A 941 46.17 -44.49 -7.16
CA ALA A 941 46.45 -44.52 -5.73
C ALA A 941 46.26 -45.92 -5.12
N ALA A 942 45.19 -46.63 -5.49
CA ALA A 942 44.94 -48.00 -5.03
C ALA A 942 46.02 -48.98 -5.52
N LYS A 943 46.43 -48.90 -6.80
CA LYS A 943 47.52 -49.73 -7.36
C LYS A 943 48.87 -49.45 -6.68
N LYS A 944 49.17 -48.18 -6.41
CA LYS A 944 50.37 -47.80 -5.65
C LYS A 944 50.33 -48.41 -4.24
N LEU A 945 49.19 -48.31 -3.55
CA LEU A 945 49.03 -48.87 -2.20
C LEU A 945 49.21 -50.40 -2.17
N VAL A 946 48.74 -51.11 -3.20
CA VAL A 946 49.02 -52.55 -3.38
C VAL A 946 50.53 -52.81 -3.49
N ALA A 947 51.23 -52.07 -4.36
CA ALA A 947 52.68 -52.23 -4.53
C ALA A 947 53.47 -51.93 -3.25
N ASP A 948 53.08 -50.87 -2.54
CA ASP A 948 53.70 -50.48 -1.27
C ASP A 948 53.52 -51.58 -0.19
N ILE A 949 52.33 -52.17 -0.07
CA ILE A 949 52.08 -53.26 0.90
C ILE A 949 52.82 -54.54 0.51
N GLN A 950 52.90 -54.85 -0.79
CA GLN A 950 53.64 -56.03 -1.28
C GLN A 950 55.15 -55.93 -1.03
N ALA A 951 55.72 -54.73 -1.13
CA ALA A 951 57.13 -54.48 -0.82
C ALA A 951 57.46 -54.65 0.67
N GLU A 952 56.47 -54.54 1.55
CA GLU A 952 56.61 -54.73 3.01
C GLU A 952 56.43 -56.17 3.48
N LEU A 953 55.88 -57.04 2.64
CA LEU A 953 55.75 -58.47 2.95
C LEU A 953 57.08 -59.16 2.65
N PRO A 954 57.59 -60.01 3.54
CA PRO A 954 58.82 -60.76 3.26
C PRO A 954 58.61 -61.59 1.99
N SER A 955 59.51 -61.42 1.02
CA SER A 955 59.62 -62.34 -0.12
C SER A 955 59.86 -63.73 0.44
N GLY A 956 58.87 -64.62 0.30
CA GLY A 956 58.91 -66.00 0.75
C GLY A 956 60.09 -66.77 0.20
#